data_AF-A0A429D7H7-F1
#
_entry.id   AF-A0A429D7H7-F1
#
_cell.length_a   1.000
_cell.length_b   1.000
_cell.length_c   1.000
_cell.angle_alpha   90.00
_cell.angle_beta   90.00
_cell.angle_gamma   90.00
#
_symmetry.space_group_name_H-M   'P 1'
#
loop_
_entity.id
_entity.type
_entity.pdbx_description
1 polymer ?
#
loop_
_entity_poly.entity_id
_entity_poly.type
_entity_poly.pdbx_seq_one_letter_code
_entity_poly.pdbx_strand_id
1 'polypeptide(L)'
;MAAAVCGVTTAPAATGAEVAVPLSVGVAGSATPIPGFVIQSSAQVSDDSAVSKPGFPTAGWYPVSSRSTVYAGLLQNGKYADPFYSTNMKNVPTAQFSVPWWYRTDLNVEDTSKRTYLDFSGVLSKADVWVNGVRIATKDQVNGAYTRHDLDITEHVRQGVNSVAFKVYPNDPNNDLSMGWIDWAQTPPDQNMGIVRDVLVRRGGPVALRSAHVVQKLNSALDHADLTVKADVRNDSAAAVQTTVAGTVAGKPVSQTVSLAAKERKTVTFGVVGLDKPNLWWPAGMGGQHRYELDLTASVGGTPSDSSKSKFGVRDVKAPLNSSGGRQYSVNGKPLLIRGGGYTPDLFLRWNETAAADKLKYVLNLGLNTVRLEGHIEPDEFFDLADDLGVLTMPGWECCDKWEGHVNGEEKGEPWVESDYPIAKASMFSEAERLRDHPSVISFHIGSDFAPDQRIEQGYLDAMKAADFTLPVIPSASKRPSPITGASGMKMNGPYDYVPPVYWYDKSQKDRGGAWSFNSETSAGVDIPTMDTLKRMMSASELETMWKDPSAPQYHRSSSTTFANLKLFANALTKRYGAPADLNDFVRKAQLAQYENVRAEFESHSRNYTDSTNPSTGLIYWMLNSPWTSLHWQLFDAYMDQNGAYYGAKKANEPLHIQYSHDNRSVVVINQTSNAVSGLTATTKLYNLDGTEKYSNTKTGLSVGALGAKATAVTVPAVSGLSNTYLAKLVLTDSSGKEVSRNVYWLSTKADTLNWGGSDWYYTPQSGYADLTGLKSLGQSAVSATAKSVAGADGTTTTTVTLKNTSGGKLPAFYVDSKVVDAAGKPVLPVEWNDNAVSLWPGETTTLTAKYRTADLKGSKPSVRVSGWNTGTQTVPADGSGPATPVDYQAEDATIGQGAVESNHAGFTGTGFVNYDNVAGSSVEWTVNVPAAGTYDVVVRYANGTTSNRPLDFSVNGSISASGVGFGGTGAWPNWTTRTVKVTLAAGVNKIKAVATTANGGPNVDKITL
;
A
#
# COMPACT_ATOMS: atom_id res chain seq x y z
N MET A 1 -16.02 -16.77 35.98
CA MET A 1 -14.82 -16.90 36.81
C MET A 1 -13.61 -16.53 35.96
N ALA A 2 -12.81 -15.58 36.45
CA ALA A 2 -11.56 -15.02 35.89
C ALA A 2 -11.59 -14.51 34.44
N ALA A 3 -12.04 -13.25 34.27
CA ALA A 3 -11.78 -12.45 33.07
C ALA A 3 -10.31 -12.01 33.08
N ALA A 4 -9.49 -12.57 32.19
CA ALA A 4 -8.13 -12.12 31.96
C ALA A 4 -8.17 -10.91 31.02
N VAL A 5 -7.83 -9.76 31.57
CA VAL A 5 -7.65 -8.49 30.84
C VAL A 5 -6.45 -8.64 29.89
N CYS A 6 -6.73 -8.70 28.58
CA CYS A 6 -5.69 -8.67 27.56
C CYS A 6 -5.01 -7.30 27.54
N GLY A 7 -3.74 -7.27 27.95
CA GLY A 7 -2.86 -6.11 27.79
C GLY A 7 -2.65 -5.79 26.31
N VAL A 8 -3.11 -4.61 25.91
CA VAL A 8 -2.76 -3.98 24.64
C VAL A 8 -1.29 -3.60 24.74
N THR A 9 -0.44 -4.26 23.96
CA THR A 9 0.94 -3.83 23.76
C THR A 9 0.90 -2.51 23.02
N THR A 10 1.04 -1.41 23.76
CA THR A 10 1.40 -0.10 23.25
C THR A 10 2.62 -0.26 22.34
N ALA A 11 2.69 0.54 21.27
CA ALA A 11 3.97 0.84 20.63
C ALA A 11 4.97 1.19 21.75
N PRO A 12 6.27 0.88 21.62
CA PRO A 12 7.24 1.26 22.64
C PRO A 12 6.98 2.73 22.95
N ALA A 13 6.60 3.02 24.19
CA ALA A 13 6.55 4.39 24.66
C ALA A 13 7.92 4.95 24.30
N ALA A 14 7.95 5.99 23.46
CA ALA A 14 9.14 6.81 23.38
C ALA A 14 9.47 7.15 24.83
N THR A 15 10.58 6.59 25.31
CA THR A 15 11.15 6.91 26.61
C THR A 15 11.09 8.43 26.73
N GLY A 16 10.46 8.89 27.82
CA GLY A 16 9.89 10.23 27.93
C GLY A 16 10.75 11.31 27.28
N ALA A 17 10.10 12.21 26.54
CA ALA A 17 10.74 13.39 25.99
C ALA A 17 11.49 14.12 27.11
N GLU A 18 12.81 13.92 27.15
CA GLU A 18 13.72 14.69 27.98
C GLU A 18 13.49 16.16 27.67
N VAL A 19 13.62 17.01 28.70
CA VAL A 19 13.62 18.47 28.57
C VAL A 19 14.47 18.84 27.36
N ALA A 20 13.85 19.45 26.34
CA ALA A 20 14.48 19.70 25.05
C ALA A 20 15.83 20.42 25.27
N VAL A 21 16.93 19.70 25.04
CA VAL A 21 18.26 20.31 25.00
C VAL A 21 18.24 21.31 23.84
N PRO A 22 18.66 22.58 24.07
CA PRO A 22 18.68 23.58 23.02
C PRO A 22 19.46 23.10 21.78
N LEU A 23 18.87 23.26 20.59
CA LEU A 23 19.53 22.89 19.34
C LEU A 23 20.82 23.72 19.16
N SER A 24 21.97 23.06 19.06
CA SER A 24 23.25 23.75 18.81
C SER A 24 23.42 24.05 17.32
N VAL A 25 23.67 25.31 16.97
CA VAL A 25 23.89 25.76 15.58
C VAL A 25 25.23 26.49 15.48
N GLY A 26 26.15 26.02 14.63
CA GLY A 26 27.55 26.46 14.69
C GLY A 26 28.23 26.84 13.35
N VAL A 27 28.07 26.06 12.27
CA VAL A 27 28.99 26.17 11.13
C VAL A 27 28.38 26.92 9.95
N ALA A 28 29.13 27.83 9.31
CA ALA A 28 28.69 28.49 8.07
C ALA A 28 28.45 27.46 6.95
N GLY A 29 27.35 27.60 6.22
CA GLY A 29 26.91 26.65 5.20
C GLY A 29 26.11 25.46 5.75
N SER A 30 25.81 25.42 7.05
CA SER A 30 24.95 24.38 7.64
C SER A 30 23.48 24.78 7.62
N ALA A 31 22.61 23.80 7.38
CA ALA A 31 21.18 23.86 7.63
C ALA A 31 20.82 22.77 8.63
N THR A 32 20.23 23.14 9.77
CA THR A 32 19.88 22.19 10.83
C THR A 32 18.37 22.20 11.06
N PRO A 33 17.67 21.07 10.93
CA PRO A 33 16.25 21.00 11.23
C PRO A 33 15.99 21.18 12.72
N ILE A 34 14.93 21.90 13.06
CA ILE A 34 14.39 21.94 14.41
C ILE A 34 13.76 20.58 14.71
N PRO A 35 14.29 19.81 15.70
CA PRO A 35 13.88 18.41 15.88
C PRO A 35 12.49 18.26 16.52
N GLY A 36 12.00 19.31 17.19
CA GLY A 36 10.71 19.30 17.86
C GLY A 36 10.34 20.64 18.47
N PHE A 37 9.11 20.70 18.97
CA PHE A 37 8.49 21.88 19.56
C PHE A 37 7.77 21.49 20.85
N VAL A 38 7.48 22.47 21.69
CA VAL A 38 6.37 22.38 22.64
C VAL A 38 5.19 23.19 22.10
N ILE A 39 3.98 22.64 22.18
CA ILE A 39 2.77 23.27 21.62
C ILE A 39 1.69 23.54 22.67
N GLN A 40 0.91 24.61 22.46
CA GLN A 40 -0.25 24.93 23.29
C GLN A 40 -1.23 25.87 22.57
N SER A 41 -2.51 25.80 22.90
CA SER A 41 -3.53 26.72 22.41
C SER A 41 -3.19 28.17 22.79
N SER A 42 -3.45 29.12 21.88
CA SER A 42 -3.31 30.55 22.20
C SER A 42 -4.23 31.00 23.33
N ALA A 43 -5.25 30.22 23.70
CA ALA A 43 -6.09 30.49 24.87
C ALA A 43 -5.29 30.54 26.19
N GLN A 44 -4.11 29.92 26.24
CA GLN A 44 -3.22 29.93 27.41
C GLN A 44 -2.18 31.08 27.38
N VAL A 45 -2.21 31.93 26.35
CA VAL A 45 -1.22 33.00 26.13
C VAL A 45 -1.95 34.33 26.00
N SER A 46 -1.72 35.24 26.94
CA SER A 46 -2.31 36.59 26.92
C SER A 46 -1.46 37.65 26.21
N ASP A 47 -0.15 37.41 26.07
CA ASP A 47 0.80 38.28 25.36
C ASP A 47 1.62 37.46 24.35
N ASP A 48 1.32 37.64 23.07
CA ASP A 48 2.01 36.96 21.97
C ASP A 48 3.54 37.20 21.99
N SER A 49 3.96 38.42 22.36
CA SER A 49 5.37 38.79 22.37
C SER A 49 6.17 38.04 23.44
N ALA A 50 5.50 37.50 24.46
CA ALA A 50 6.16 36.80 25.55
C ALA A 50 6.67 35.41 25.13
N VAL A 51 5.97 34.72 24.22
CA VAL A 51 6.19 33.29 23.94
C VAL A 51 7.60 33.02 23.40
N SER A 52 8.09 33.87 22.50
CA SER A 52 9.42 33.73 21.91
C SER A 52 10.54 34.37 22.74
N LYS A 53 10.27 34.87 23.95
CA LYS A 53 11.35 35.32 24.86
C LYS A 53 11.99 34.09 25.53
N PRO A 54 13.33 33.98 25.55
CA PRO A 54 14.00 32.91 26.30
C PRO A 54 13.62 32.95 27.78
N GLY A 55 13.27 31.78 28.33
CA GLY A 55 12.77 31.64 29.71
C GLY A 55 11.26 31.77 29.87
N PHE A 56 10.48 31.94 28.78
CA PHE A 56 9.02 31.88 28.85
C PHE A 56 8.55 30.52 29.42
N PRO A 57 7.66 30.51 30.43
CA PRO A 57 7.25 29.27 31.08
C PRO A 57 6.31 28.45 30.19
N THR A 58 6.69 27.21 29.91
CA THR A 58 5.91 26.26 29.09
C THR A 58 5.40 25.06 29.90
N ALA A 59 5.18 25.24 31.20
CA ALA A 59 4.61 24.21 32.04
C ALA A 59 3.23 23.78 31.50
N GLY A 60 3.02 22.48 31.28
CA GLY A 60 1.79 21.93 30.71
C GLY A 60 1.64 22.08 29.19
N TRP A 61 2.67 22.54 28.48
CA TRP A 61 2.72 22.49 27.02
C TRP A 61 3.09 21.07 26.55
N TYR A 62 2.66 20.70 25.35
CA TYR A 62 2.80 19.34 24.84
C TYR A 62 4.07 19.23 23.96
N PRO A 63 5.06 18.40 24.31
CA PRO A 63 6.20 18.14 23.44
C PRO A 63 5.77 17.36 22.19
N VAL A 64 6.23 17.78 21.03
CA VAL A 64 5.92 17.16 19.73
C VAL A 64 7.17 17.08 18.86
N SER A 65 7.21 16.09 17.98
CA SER A 65 8.25 16.00 16.95
C SER A 65 8.06 17.10 15.89
N SER A 66 9.10 17.34 15.07
CA SER A 66 8.91 18.06 13.80
C SER A 66 7.79 17.41 12.96
N ARG A 67 7.23 18.16 12.00
CA ARG A 67 6.20 17.70 11.07
C ARG A 67 4.92 17.22 11.76
N SER A 68 4.49 17.91 12.81
CA SER A 68 3.28 17.58 13.56
C SER A 68 2.16 18.57 13.23
N THR A 69 0.97 18.03 12.94
CA THR A 69 -0.29 18.76 13.15
C THR A 69 -0.56 18.86 14.66
N VAL A 70 -1.44 19.78 15.06
CA VAL A 70 -1.79 19.95 16.49
C VAL A 70 -2.38 18.65 17.03
N TYR A 71 -3.33 18.04 16.32
CA TYR A 71 -3.98 16.81 16.76
C TYR A 71 -3.02 15.62 16.78
N ALA A 72 -2.12 15.49 15.79
CA ALA A 72 -1.07 14.47 15.85
C ALA A 72 -0.17 14.64 17.08
N GLY A 73 0.19 15.89 17.43
CA GLY A 73 0.92 16.21 18.66
C GLY A 73 0.17 15.83 19.93
N LEU A 74 -1.14 16.05 19.99
CA LEU A 74 -1.98 15.64 21.11
C LEU A 74 -2.08 14.10 21.20
N LEU A 75 -2.13 13.39 20.07
CA LEU A 75 -2.07 11.92 20.04
C LEU A 75 -0.72 11.38 20.54
N GLN A 76 0.41 12.00 20.15
CA GLN A 76 1.74 11.65 20.67
C GLN A 76 1.82 11.73 22.20
N ASN A 77 1.03 12.62 22.80
CA ASN A 77 0.96 12.83 24.25
C ASN A 77 -0.17 12.03 24.94
N GLY A 78 -0.78 11.06 24.25
CA GLY A 78 -1.82 10.21 24.81
C GLY A 78 -3.10 10.96 25.21
N LYS A 79 -3.34 12.14 24.64
CA LYS A 79 -4.48 13.00 25.01
C LYS A 79 -5.83 12.43 24.59
N TYR A 80 -5.86 11.71 23.48
CA TYR A 80 -7.07 11.13 22.89
C TYR A 80 -6.87 9.64 22.57
N ALA A 81 -7.99 8.92 22.49
CA ALA A 81 -8.01 7.54 22.03
C ALA A 81 -7.63 7.43 20.55
N ASP A 82 -7.25 6.22 20.12
CA ASP A 82 -6.86 5.97 18.73
C ASP A 82 -7.99 6.31 17.74
N PRO A 83 -7.81 7.31 16.86
CA PRO A 83 -8.83 7.70 15.89
C PRO A 83 -9.07 6.64 14.79
N PHE A 84 -8.20 5.64 14.66
CA PHE A 84 -8.37 4.56 13.69
C PHE A 84 -9.34 3.46 14.16
N TYR A 85 -9.87 3.57 15.38
CA TYR A 85 -10.87 2.65 15.92
C TYR A 85 -12.23 3.32 16.10
N SER A 86 -13.25 2.75 15.46
CA SER A 86 -14.66 3.10 15.55
C SER A 86 -14.87 4.61 15.39
N THR A 87 -15.64 5.23 16.27
CA THR A 87 -15.99 6.64 16.22
C THR A 87 -15.17 7.49 17.18
N ASN A 88 -14.00 7.01 17.64
CA ASN A 88 -13.16 7.72 18.60
C ASN A 88 -12.83 9.15 18.16
N MET A 89 -12.60 9.37 16.86
CA MET A 89 -12.30 10.70 16.32
C MET A 89 -13.44 11.72 16.52
N LYS A 90 -14.71 11.28 16.54
CA LYS A 90 -15.87 12.16 16.81
C LYS A 90 -15.87 12.72 18.23
N ASN A 91 -15.18 12.06 19.17
CA ASN A 91 -15.20 12.43 20.58
C ASN A 91 -14.21 13.55 20.91
N VAL A 92 -13.42 14.01 19.94
CA VAL A 92 -12.44 15.08 20.11
C VAL A 92 -13.16 16.44 20.07
N PRO A 93 -13.06 17.28 21.12
CA PRO A 93 -13.69 18.60 21.12
C PRO A 93 -13.07 19.52 20.06
N THR A 94 -13.82 19.90 19.03
CA THR A 94 -13.29 20.69 17.90
C THR A 94 -13.13 22.18 18.22
N ALA A 95 -13.88 22.71 19.19
CA ALA A 95 -13.85 24.13 19.56
C ALA A 95 -12.46 24.63 20.03
N GLN A 96 -11.57 23.74 20.48
CA GLN A 96 -10.21 24.12 20.87
C GLN A 96 -9.30 24.44 19.67
N PHE A 97 -9.68 24.04 18.45
CA PHE A 97 -8.91 24.23 17.22
C PHE A 97 -9.41 25.42 16.38
N SER A 98 -10.45 26.13 16.83
CA SER A 98 -10.95 27.35 16.17
C SER A 98 -10.13 28.60 16.50
N VAL A 99 -9.05 28.45 17.28
CA VAL A 99 -8.11 29.50 17.64
C VAL A 99 -6.68 29.07 17.30
N PRO A 100 -5.73 30.01 17.16
CA PRO A 100 -4.35 29.64 16.89
C PRO A 100 -3.72 28.74 17.95
N TRP A 101 -2.72 27.96 17.54
CA TRP A 101 -1.87 27.18 18.44
C TRP A 101 -0.40 27.60 18.27
N TRP A 102 0.31 27.65 19.37
CA TRP A 102 1.71 28.00 19.42
C TRP A 102 2.59 26.79 19.19
N TYR A 103 3.63 26.94 18.38
CA TYR A 103 4.77 26.02 18.27
C TYR A 103 6.01 26.76 18.73
N ARG A 104 6.59 26.37 19.87
CA ARG A 104 7.75 27.05 20.48
C ARG A 104 8.94 26.11 20.59
N THR A 105 10.14 26.63 20.35
CA THR A 105 11.40 25.91 20.55
C THR A 105 12.53 26.87 20.94
N ASP A 106 13.56 26.34 21.60
CA ASP A 106 14.76 27.07 21.98
C ASP A 106 15.96 26.66 21.11
N LEU A 107 16.76 27.64 20.72
CA LEU A 107 17.96 27.48 19.90
C LEU A 107 19.17 27.97 20.70
N ASN A 108 20.25 27.20 20.71
CA ASN A 108 21.53 27.64 21.26
C ASN A 108 22.47 28.06 20.13
N VAL A 109 22.75 29.36 20.07
CA VAL A 109 23.62 29.96 19.06
C VAL A 109 24.99 30.24 19.69
N GLU A 110 26.02 29.54 19.21
CA GLU A 110 27.39 29.64 19.77
C GLU A 110 27.98 31.05 19.61
N ASP A 111 27.81 31.64 18.43
CA ASP A 111 28.24 33.00 18.10
C ASP A 111 27.31 33.63 17.04
N THR A 112 27.32 34.97 16.99
CA THR A 112 26.50 35.77 16.06
C THR A 112 27.32 36.41 14.93
N SER A 113 28.56 35.96 14.71
CA SER A 113 29.37 36.43 13.55
C SER A 113 28.79 35.97 12.22
N LYS A 114 28.01 34.87 12.25
CA LYS A 114 27.28 34.33 11.11
C LYS A 114 25.84 34.81 11.11
N ARG A 115 25.32 35.08 9.92
CA ARG A 115 23.90 35.33 9.67
C ARG A 115 23.09 34.09 9.99
N THR A 116 21.82 34.29 10.34
CA THR A 116 20.91 33.21 10.72
C THR A 116 19.58 33.39 10.00
N TYR A 117 19.07 32.31 9.43
CA TYR A 117 17.80 32.29 8.69
C TYR A 117 16.89 31.17 9.18
N LEU A 118 15.58 31.38 9.10
CA LEU A 118 14.57 30.33 9.17
C LEU A 118 14.10 30.00 7.75
N ASP A 119 14.22 28.74 7.36
CA ASP A 119 13.81 28.25 6.06
C ASP A 119 12.82 27.10 6.19
N PHE A 120 11.58 27.31 5.73
CA PHE A 120 10.49 26.36 5.97
C PHE A 120 9.35 26.51 4.95
N SER A 121 8.53 25.47 4.87
CA SER A 121 7.18 25.45 4.27
C SER A 121 6.29 24.55 5.14
N GLY A 122 5.07 24.23 4.71
CA GLY A 122 4.21 23.26 5.40
C GLY A 122 3.50 23.81 6.63
N VAL A 123 3.26 25.12 6.71
CA VAL A 123 2.42 25.69 7.77
C VAL A 123 0.97 25.69 7.33
N LEU A 124 0.08 25.06 8.11
CA LEU A 124 -1.36 25.00 7.83
C LEU A 124 -2.14 25.79 8.89
N SER A 125 -2.91 26.83 8.53
CA SER A 125 -3.01 27.44 7.19
C SER A 125 -1.98 28.55 6.94
N LYS A 126 -1.56 29.22 8.02
CA LYS A 126 -0.72 30.43 8.02
C LYS A 126 -0.18 30.70 9.44
N ALA A 127 0.87 31.51 9.59
CA ALA A 127 1.41 31.81 10.92
C ALA A 127 2.02 33.21 11.09
N ASP A 128 1.88 33.79 12.28
CA ASP A 128 2.81 34.84 12.74
C ASP A 128 4.08 34.15 13.27
N VAL A 129 5.25 34.67 12.91
CA VAL A 129 6.55 34.12 13.32
C VAL A 129 7.27 35.10 14.23
N TRP A 130 7.74 34.61 15.38
CA TRP A 130 8.36 35.40 16.43
C TRP A 130 9.73 34.85 16.83
N VAL A 131 10.68 35.76 17.05
CA VAL A 131 12.04 35.44 17.53
C VAL A 131 12.41 36.41 18.64
N ASN A 132 12.78 35.89 19.82
CA ASN A 132 13.23 36.69 20.96
C ASN A 132 12.30 37.87 21.34
N GLY A 133 10.99 37.68 21.21
CA GLY A 133 9.96 38.65 21.53
C GLY A 133 9.60 39.63 20.41
N VAL A 134 10.21 39.50 19.22
CA VAL A 134 9.94 40.33 18.04
C VAL A 134 9.20 39.52 16.99
N ARG A 135 8.11 40.07 16.45
CA ARG A 135 7.41 39.46 15.31
C ARG A 135 8.16 39.79 14.02
N ILE A 136 8.72 38.78 13.38
CA ILE A 136 9.56 38.91 12.18
C ILE A 136 8.76 38.73 10.89
N ALA A 137 7.62 38.04 10.94
CA ALA A 137 6.70 37.85 9.82
C ALA A 137 5.27 37.68 10.33
N THR A 138 4.28 38.03 9.50
CA THR A 138 2.86 37.86 9.81
C THR A 138 2.25 36.72 9.00
N LYS A 139 1.07 36.27 9.43
CA LYS A 139 0.22 35.31 8.73
C LYS A 139 -0.18 35.70 7.31
N ASP A 140 -0.01 36.97 6.91
CA ASP A 140 -0.35 37.41 5.55
C ASP A 140 0.82 37.13 4.59
N GLN A 141 2.05 37.08 5.13
CA GLN A 141 3.25 36.70 4.41
C GLN A 141 3.50 35.19 4.49
N VAL A 142 3.38 34.61 5.69
CA VAL A 142 3.55 33.18 5.95
C VAL A 142 2.18 32.51 5.84
N ASN A 143 1.77 32.25 4.59
CA ASN A 143 0.44 31.80 4.23
C ASN A 143 0.48 30.78 3.07
N GLY A 144 -0.32 29.73 3.18
CA GLY A 144 -0.40 28.63 2.21
C GLY A 144 0.55 27.50 2.56
N ALA A 145 0.04 26.27 2.53
CA ALA A 145 0.80 25.08 2.97
C ALA A 145 2.10 24.89 2.19
N TYR A 146 2.12 25.28 0.92
CA TYR A 146 3.23 25.04 0.00
C TYR A 146 4.15 26.23 -0.23
N THR A 147 3.88 27.40 0.37
CA THR A 147 4.80 28.53 0.22
C THR A 147 6.08 28.28 1.04
N ARG A 148 7.23 28.47 0.41
CA ARG A 148 8.53 28.45 1.10
C ARG A 148 8.90 29.85 1.58
N HIS A 149 9.41 29.93 2.81
CA HIS A 149 9.86 31.18 3.42
C HIS A 149 11.34 31.09 3.78
N ASP A 150 12.13 32.10 3.40
CA ASP A 150 13.55 32.29 3.77
C ASP A 150 13.66 33.58 4.58
N LEU A 151 13.42 33.50 5.88
CA LEU A 151 13.37 34.66 6.78
C LEU A 151 14.75 34.91 7.39
N ASP A 152 15.37 36.05 7.09
CA ASP A 152 16.59 36.49 7.76
C ASP A 152 16.27 37.00 9.17
N ILE A 153 16.80 36.32 10.19
CA ILE A 153 16.56 36.62 11.59
C ILE A 153 17.81 37.16 12.30
N THR A 154 18.85 37.50 11.53
CA THR A 154 20.17 37.86 12.04
C THR A 154 20.12 38.97 13.11
N GLU A 155 19.30 40.00 12.90
CA GLU A 155 19.20 41.15 13.83
C GLU A 155 18.52 40.80 15.16
N HIS A 156 17.83 39.67 15.23
CA HIS A 156 17.06 39.24 16.41
C HIS A 156 17.74 38.11 17.18
N VAL A 157 18.77 37.48 16.60
CA VAL A 157 19.52 36.40 17.24
C VAL A 157 20.64 36.96 18.11
N ARG A 158 20.85 36.35 19.27
CA ARG A 158 21.92 36.66 20.23
C ARG A 158 22.75 35.43 20.54
N GLN A 159 23.93 35.63 21.13
CA GLN A 159 24.72 34.52 21.65
C GLN A 159 23.99 33.80 22.80
N GLY A 160 24.09 32.47 22.85
CA GLY A 160 23.45 31.62 23.85
C GLY A 160 22.01 31.24 23.47
N VAL A 161 21.11 31.22 24.46
CA VAL A 161 19.72 30.79 24.28
C VAL A 161 18.87 31.86 23.59
N ASN A 162 18.24 31.43 22.51
CA ASN A 162 17.25 32.13 21.71
C ASN A 162 15.97 31.31 21.69
N SER A 163 14.83 31.92 21.39
CA SER A 163 13.59 31.17 21.19
C SER A 163 12.86 31.64 19.94
N VAL A 164 12.27 30.66 19.26
CA VAL A 164 11.41 30.86 18.09
C VAL A 164 10.03 30.37 18.45
N ALA A 165 9.00 31.13 18.07
CA ALA A 165 7.62 30.73 18.24
C ALA A 165 6.77 31.05 17.00
N PHE A 166 5.98 30.08 16.56
CA PHE A 166 5.00 30.23 15.49
C PHE A 166 3.60 30.25 16.09
N LYS A 167 2.81 31.29 15.79
CA LYS A 167 1.38 31.33 16.10
C LYS A 167 0.62 30.83 14.87
N VAL A 168 0.35 29.53 14.84
CA VAL A 168 -0.26 28.84 13.69
C VAL A 168 -1.77 28.96 13.76
N TYR A 169 -2.39 29.46 12.70
CA TYR A 169 -3.82 29.73 12.62
C TYR A 169 -4.63 28.48 12.23
N PRO A 170 -5.93 28.42 12.60
CA PRO A 170 -6.83 27.35 12.15
C PRO A 170 -6.81 27.20 10.63
N ASN A 171 -6.95 25.96 10.17
CA ASN A 171 -7.02 25.63 8.75
C ASN A 171 -8.47 25.43 8.32
N ASP A 172 -8.88 26.06 7.23
CA ASP A 172 -10.08 25.68 6.48
C ASP A 172 -9.71 25.49 5.01
N PRO A 173 -9.68 24.25 4.49
CA PRO A 173 -9.27 24.00 3.11
C PRO A 173 -10.20 24.64 2.07
N ASN A 174 -11.42 25.06 2.45
CA ASN A 174 -12.30 25.77 1.54
C ASN A 174 -11.95 27.25 1.40
N ASN A 175 -11.23 27.82 2.37
CA ASN A 175 -10.85 29.24 2.40
C ASN A 175 -9.33 29.45 2.20
N ASP A 176 -8.53 28.50 2.67
CA ASP A 176 -7.08 28.54 2.66
C ASP A 176 -6.51 27.68 1.52
N LEU A 177 -5.51 28.19 0.79
CA LEU A 177 -4.74 27.41 -0.20
C LEU A 177 -3.85 26.37 0.52
N SER A 178 -4.49 25.26 0.91
CA SER A 178 -4.01 24.33 1.93
C SER A 178 -4.23 22.87 1.50
N MET A 179 -4.54 21.98 2.43
CA MET A 179 -4.89 20.57 2.16
C MET A 179 -6.21 20.22 2.87
N GLY A 180 -7.14 19.59 2.15
CA GLY A 180 -8.42 19.10 2.62
C GLY A 180 -8.73 17.69 2.12
N TRP A 181 -9.52 16.91 2.87
CA TRP A 181 -9.68 15.47 2.59
C TRP A 181 -10.81 15.10 1.63
N ILE A 182 -11.30 16.08 0.86
CA ILE A 182 -12.32 15.94 -0.20
C ILE A 182 -13.50 15.09 0.30
N ASP A 183 -13.53 13.81 -0.07
CA ASP A 183 -14.45 12.78 0.39
C ASP A 183 -13.75 11.43 0.67
N TRP A 184 -12.42 11.44 0.79
CA TRP A 184 -11.60 10.24 0.91
C TRP A 184 -11.80 9.52 2.25
N ALA A 185 -12.12 10.30 3.29
CA ALA A 185 -12.15 9.88 4.69
C ALA A 185 -13.19 10.68 5.50
N GLN A 186 -12.87 10.97 6.76
CA GLN A 186 -13.60 11.87 7.65
C GLN A 186 -12.70 13.06 7.99
N THR A 187 -13.27 14.23 8.26
CA THR A 187 -12.49 15.44 8.58
C THR A 187 -11.69 15.28 9.89
N PRO A 188 -10.37 15.55 9.90
CA PRO A 188 -9.58 15.62 11.13
C PRO A 188 -10.14 16.67 12.10
N PRO A 189 -10.12 16.44 13.42
CA PRO A 189 -10.70 17.37 14.39
C PRO A 189 -10.10 18.79 14.35
N ASP A 190 -8.82 18.92 14.03
CA ASP A 190 -8.07 20.17 13.95
C ASP A 190 -7.89 20.69 12.52
N GLN A 191 -8.52 20.04 11.54
CA GLN A 191 -8.33 20.29 10.10
C GLN A 191 -6.84 20.36 9.71
N ASN A 192 -5.97 19.58 10.35
CA ASN A 192 -4.53 19.53 10.10
C ASN A 192 -3.75 20.83 10.39
N MET A 193 -4.28 21.75 11.18
CA MET A 193 -3.50 22.95 11.54
C MET A 193 -2.17 22.56 12.21
N GLY A 194 -1.06 23.21 11.82
CA GLY A 194 0.27 22.87 12.34
C GLY A 194 1.41 23.17 11.38
N ILE A 195 2.55 22.50 11.60
CA ILE A 195 3.75 22.62 10.76
C ILE A 195 4.16 21.20 10.33
N VAL A 196 3.90 20.84 9.08
CA VAL A 196 3.98 19.45 8.56
C VAL A 196 5.23 19.17 7.70
N ARG A 197 6.10 20.17 7.54
CA ARG A 197 7.47 20.03 7.00
C ARG A 197 8.46 20.61 8.01
N ASP A 198 9.75 20.35 7.81
CA ASP A 198 10.76 20.84 8.75
C ASP A 198 10.93 22.36 8.68
N VAL A 199 11.24 22.95 9.84
CA VAL A 199 11.81 24.30 9.92
C VAL A 199 13.32 24.19 10.06
N LEU A 200 14.06 24.75 9.12
CA LEU A 200 15.52 24.71 9.09
C LEU A 200 16.11 26.01 9.64
N VAL A 201 17.06 25.91 10.56
CA VAL A 201 17.92 27.03 10.97
C VAL A 201 19.17 27.00 10.11
N ARG A 202 19.32 27.96 9.20
CA ARG A 202 20.48 28.09 8.31
C ARG A 202 21.48 29.09 8.86
N ARG A 203 22.78 28.76 8.79
CA ARG A 203 23.89 29.65 9.21
C ARG A 203 24.76 29.99 8.02
N GLY A 204 25.06 31.28 7.80
CA GLY A 204 25.84 31.71 6.65
C GLY A 204 26.69 32.96 6.90
N GLY A 205 27.60 33.24 5.98
CA GLY A 205 28.38 34.47 5.93
C GLY A 205 27.60 35.63 5.27
N PRO A 206 28.29 36.58 4.61
CA PRO A 206 27.63 37.74 3.98
C PRO A 206 26.77 37.40 2.76
N VAL A 207 27.01 36.27 2.10
CA VAL A 207 26.30 35.82 0.90
C VAL A 207 25.55 34.51 1.17
N ALA A 208 24.25 34.50 0.93
CA ALA A 208 23.40 33.31 0.96
C ALA A 208 23.34 32.64 -0.41
N LEU A 209 23.40 31.30 -0.45
CA LEU A 209 23.23 30.47 -1.64
C LEU A 209 21.82 29.86 -1.63
N ARG A 210 21.05 30.06 -2.69
CA ARG A 210 19.65 29.61 -2.80
C ARG A 210 19.37 29.02 -4.18
N SER A 211 18.30 28.24 -4.28
CA SER A 211 17.78 27.71 -5.55
C SER A 211 18.81 27.05 -6.48
N ALA A 212 19.84 26.40 -5.91
CA ALA A 212 20.84 25.67 -6.70
C ALA A 212 20.17 24.45 -7.36
N HIS A 213 20.30 24.32 -8.67
CA HIS A 213 19.67 23.25 -9.46
C HIS A 213 20.42 22.99 -10.79
N VAL A 214 20.02 21.91 -11.48
CA VAL A 214 20.61 21.50 -12.75
C VAL A 214 19.54 21.37 -13.84
N VAL A 215 19.55 22.28 -14.81
CA VAL A 215 18.79 22.08 -16.05
C VAL A 215 19.52 21.04 -16.89
N GLN A 216 18.97 19.84 -16.96
CA GLN A 216 19.53 18.72 -17.74
C GLN A 216 18.81 18.54 -19.08
N LYS A 217 19.56 18.23 -20.13
CA LYS A 217 19.01 17.93 -21.45
C LYS A 217 19.72 16.73 -22.08
N LEU A 218 18.97 15.66 -22.29
CA LEU A 218 19.45 14.42 -22.89
C LEU A 218 19.17 14.40 -24.41
N ASN A 219 20.13 13.92 -25.21
CA ASN A 219 19.90 13.70 -26.64
C ASN A 219 19.01 12.46 -26.90
N SER A 220 18.46 12.33 -28.11
CA SER A 220 17.56 11.19 -28.43
C SER A 220 18.28 9.84 -28.52
N ALA A 221 19.60 9.82 -28.74
CA ALA A 221 20.42 8.61 -28.69
C ALA A 221 20.66 8.12 -27.26
N LEU A 222 20.37 8.96 -26.26
CA LEU A 222 20.56 8.73 -24.84
C LEU A 222 22.02 8.54 -24.40
N ASP A 223 22.97 9.03 -25.21
CA ASP A 223 24.41 8.85 -25.00
C ASP A 223 25.17 10.15 -24.72
N HIS A 224 24.48 11.30 -24.69
CA HIS A 224 25.07 12.59 -24.31
C HIS A 224 24.03 13.48 -23.63
N ALA A 225 24.42 14.13 -22.52
CA ALA A 225 23.61 15.11 -21.82
C ALA A 225 24.36 16.44 -21.63
N ASP A 226 23.64 17.55 -21.85
CA ASP A 226 24.07 18.89 -21.49
C ASP A 226 23.51 19.26 -20.12
N LEU A 227 24.39 19.70 -19.21
CA LEU A 227 24.04 20.15 -17.87
C LEU A 227 24.28 21.65 -17.76
N THR A 228 23.23 22.42 -17.43
CA THR A 228 23.33 23.85 -17.13
C THR A 228 23.02 24.07 -15.66
N VAL A 229 24.07 24.29 -14.86
CA VAL A 229 23.94 24.61 -13.44
C VAL A 229 23.48 26.06 -13.30
N LYS A 230 22.52 26.27 -12.40
CA LYS A 230 22.06 27.61 -12.00
C LYS A 230 21.94 27.67 -10.48
N ALA A 231 22.31 28.79 -9.89
CA ALA A 231 22.13 29.04 -8.47
C ALA A 231 21.97 30.54 -8.18
N ASP A 232 21.16 30.88 -7.19
CA ASP A 232 21.01 32.25 -6.74
C ASP A 232 21.99 32.56 -5.62
N VAL A 233 22.62 33.74 -5.71
CA VAL A 233 23.41 34.32 -4.62
C VAL A 233 22.81 35.65 -4.21
N ARG A 234 22.66 35.86 -2.90
CA ARG A 234 22.12 37.09 -2.31
C ARG A 234 23.11 37.65 -1.28
N ASN A 235 23.54 38.90 -1.45
CA ASN A 235 24.41 39.57 -0.50
C ASN A 235 23.58 40.26 0.59
N ASP A 236 23.48 39.64 1.76
CA ASP A 236 22.71 40.17 2.89
C ASP A 236 23.53 41.11 3.79
N SER A 237 24.80 41.38 3.45
CA SER A 237 25.62 42.36 4.16
C SER A 237 25.33 43.81 3.76
N ALA A 238 25.98 44.77 4.43
CA ALA A 238 25.84 46.20 4.15
C ALA A 238 26.85 46.73 3.11
N ALA A 239 27.81 45.91 2.67
CA ALA A 239 28.86 46.30 1.74
C ALA A 239 28.76 45.49 0.45
N ALA A 240 29.27 46.04 -0.65
CA ALA A 240 29.46 45.27 -1.87
C ALA A 240 30.50 44.16 -1.64
N VAL A 241 30.28 42.99 -2.23
CA VAL A 241 31.16 41.83 -2.12
C VAL A 241 31.41 41.22 -3.49
N GLN A 242 32.53 40.52 -3.62
CA GLN A 242 32.75 39.59 -4.72
C GLN A 242 32.59 38.18 -4.15
N THR A 243 31.74 37.37 -4.79
CA THR A 243 31.49 35.98 -4.40
C THR A 243 31.92 35.04 -5.51
N THR A 244 32.60 33.96 -5.14
CA THR A 244 32.90 32.84 -6.04
C THR A 244 32.00 31.67 -5.68
N VAL A 245 31.18 31.22 -6.62
CA VAL A 245 30.35 30.03 -6.49
C VAL A 245 31.04 28.90 -7.25
N ALA A 246 31.50 27.89 -6.53
CA ALA A 246 32.28 26.80 -7.11
C ALA A 246 31.97 25.46 -6.45
N GLY A 247 32.27 24.38 -7.15
CA GLY A 247 32.11 23.01 -6.66
C GLY A 247 32.06 22.02 -7.82
N THR A 248 31.16 21.03 -7.75
CA THR A 248 31.04 19.99 -8.79
C THR A 248 29.60 19.70 -9.18
N VAL A 249 29.40 19.32 -10.44
CA VAL A 249 28.15 18.76 -10.98
C VAL A 249 28.50 17.46 -11.69
N ALA A 250 27.88 16.35 -11.29
CA ALA A 250 28.23 15.02 -11.81
C ALA A 250 29.76 14.73 -11.76
N GLY A 251 30.43 15.18 -10.69
CA GLY A 251 31.87 15.06 -10.50
C GLY A 251 32.74 15.98 -11.38
N LYS A 252 32.15 16.82 -12.24
CA LYS A 252 32.86 17.80 -13.08
C LYS A 252 32.94 19.15 -12.36
N PRO A 253 34.11 19.81 -12.34
CA PRO A 253 34.28 21.07 -11.64
C PRO A 253 33.55 22.22 -12.35
N VAL A 254 32.93 23.10 -11.57
CA VAL A 254 32.30 24.34 -12.04
C VAL A 254 32.70 25.49 -11.12
N SER A 255 32.91 26.68 -11.69
CA SER A 255 33.25 27.89 -10.91
C SER A 255 32.84 29.14 -11.67
N GLN A 256 32.21 30.09 -10.98
CA GLN A 256 31.88 31.41 -11.48
C GLN A 256 32.06 32.45 -10.36
N THR A 257 32.59 33.62 -10.71
CA THR A 257 32.77 34.73 -9.78
C THR A 257 31.93 35.92 -10.22
N VAL A 258 31.14 36.47 -9.30
CA VAL A 258 30.26 37.62 -9.56
C VAL A 258 30.40 38.67 -8.46
N SER A 259 30.21 39.94 -8.83
CA SER A 259 30.09 41.04 -7.89
C SER A 259 28.63 41.24 -7.50
N LEU A 260 28.39 41.43 -6.20
CA LEU A 260 27.09 41.75 -5.63
C LEU A 260 27.19 43.08 -4.88
N ALA A 261 26.38 44.07 -5.26
CA ALA A 261 26.12 45.22 -4.40
C ALA A 261 25.48 44.78 -3.08
N ALA A 262 25.50 45.65 -2.08
CA ALA A 262 24.78 45.39 -0.83
C ALA A 262 23.30 45.11 -1.14
N LYS A 263 22.74 44.05 -0.57
CA LYS A 263 21.35 43.59 -0.75
C LYS A 263 20.99 43.11 -2.17
N GLU A 264 21.96 42.99 -3.07
CA GLU A 264 21.73 42.47 -4.42
C GLU A 264 21.55 40.94 -4.41
N ARG A 265 20.57 40.45 -5.19
CA ARG A 265 20.40 39.04 -5.55
C ARG A 265 20.70 38.86 -7.03
N LYS A 266 21.46 37.83 -7.39
CA LYS A 266 21.70 37.42 -8.78
C LYS A 266 21.55 35.92 -8.96
N THR A 267 20.96 35.52 -10.07
CA THR A 267 21.07 34.16 -10.58
C THR A 267 22.38 34.02 -11.35
N VAL A 268 23.22 33.07 -10.93
CA VAL A 268 24.45 32.69 -11.61
C VAL A 268 24.14 31.51 -12.51
N THR A 269 24.38 31.67 -13.82
CA THR A 269 24.32 30.59 -14.80
C THR A 269 25.73 30.19 -15.17
N PHE A 270 26.06 28.90 -15.00
CA PHE A 270 27.37 28.37 -15.36
C PHE A 270 27.46 28.06 -16.87
N GLY A 271 28.68 27.88 -17.39
CA GLY A 271 28.85 27.34 -18.73
C GLY A 271 28.28 25.93 -18.84
N VAL A 272 27.81 25.54 -20.03
CA VAL A 272 27.26 24.20 -20.26
C VAL A 272 28.34 23.14 -20.00
N VAL A 273 27.98 22.12 -19.21
CA VAL A 273 28.84 20.99 -18.89
C VAL A 273 28.32 19.76 -19.64
N GLY A 274 29.08 19.30 -20.64
CA GLY A 274 28.76 18.08 -21.39
C GLY A 274 29.11 16.80 -20.60
N LEU A 275 28.20 15.83 -20.65
CA LEU A 275 28.33 14.52 -20.01
C LEU A 275 28.07 13.40 -21.04
N ASP A 276 29.15 12.73 -21.46
CA ASP A 276 29.09 11.60 -22.38
C ASP A 276 28.72 10.31 -21.66
N LYS A 277 27.91 9.47 -22.32
CA LYS A 277 27.40 8.19 -21.82
C LYS A 277 26.91 8.28 -20.37
N PRO A 278 25.99 9.22 -20.07
CA PRO A 278 25.51 9.39 -18.71
C PRO A 278 24.85 8.09 -18.21
N ASN A 279 25.09 7.72 -16.96
CA ASN A 279 24.23 6.82 -16.22
C ASN A 279 22.82 7.43 -16.15
N LEU A 280 21.94 6.98 -17.02
CA LEU A 280 20.56 7.44 -17.11
C LEU A 280 19.75 6.94 -15.92
N TRP A 281 18.79 7.76 -15.50
CA TRP A 281 17.73 7.30 -14.62
C TRP A 281 16.61 6.65 -15.43
N TRP A 282 16.11 5.51 -14.96
CA TRP A 282 15.00 4.78 -15.56
C TRP A 282 13.94 4.40 -14.52
N PRO A 283 12.67 4.28 -14.92
CA PRO A 283 11.66 3.63 -14.09
C PRO A 283 12.06 2.18 -13.75
N ALA A 284 11.53 1.65 -12.65
CA ALA A 284 11.82 0.30 -12.19
C ALA A 284 11.61 -0.76 -13.31
N GLY A 285 12.59 -1.66 -13.49
CA GLY A 285 12.55 -2.70 -14.52
C GLY A 285 12.99 -2.27 -15.93
N MET A 286 13.28 -0.98 -16.16
CA MET A 286 13.75 -0.46 -17.45
C MET A 286 15.24 -0.14 -17.48
N GLY A 287 15.89 -0.04 -16.32
CA GLY A 287 17.30 0.30 -16.17
C GLY A 287 17.62 0.63 -14.71
N GLY A 288 18.76 1.28 -14.46
CA GLY A 288 19.14 1.74 -13.12
C GLY A 288 18.50 3.09 -12.73
N GLN A 289 18.49 3.38 -11.44
CA GLN A 289 17.88 4.57 -10.82
C GLN A 289 18.97 5.58 -10.41
N HIS A 290 19.98 5.78 -11.27
CA HIS A 290 21.14 6.60 -10.90
C HIS A 290 20.78 8.09 -10.76
N ARG A 291 21.35 8.72 -9.74
CA ARG A 291 21.25 10.16 -9.46
C ARG A 291 22.64 10.73 -9.29
N TYR A 292 22.90 11.85 -9.95
CA TYR A 292 24.13 12.61 -9.79
C TYR A 292 23.98 13.64 -8.67
N GLU A 293 25.10 14.12 -8.17
CA GLU A 293 25.15 15.18 -7.17
C GLU A 293 25.53 16.53 -7.80
N LEU A 294 24.93 17.58 -7.25
CA LEU A 294 25.37 18.96 -7.36
C LEU A 294 25.88 19.39 -5.98
N ASP A 295 27.12 19.82 -5.90
CA ASP A 295 27.74 20.32 -4.66
C ASP A 295 28.34 21.70 -4.95
N LEU A 296 27.80 22.74 -4.34
CA LEU A 296 28.22 24.13 -4.55
C LEU A 296 28.50 24.82 -3.22
N THR A 297 29.55 25.64 -3.22
CA THR A 297 29.89 26.57 -2.14
C THR A 297 30.04 27.97 -2.69
N ALA A 298 29.36 28.94 -2.06
CA ALA A 298 29.57 30.37 -2.30
C ALA A 298 30.58 30.90 -1.29
N SER A 299 31.68 31.50 -1.76
CA SER A 299 32.79 31.98 -0.92
C SER A 299 33.04 33.48 -1.11
N VAL A 300 33.33 34.19 -0.03
CA VAL A 300 33.72 35.62 -0.02
C VAL A 300 35.07 35.76 0.67
N GLY A 301 36.02 36.45 0.03
CA GLY A 301 37.38 36.59 0.56
C GLY A 301 38.11 35.25 0.76
N GLY A 302 37.80 34.24 -0.05
CA GLY A 302 38.39 32.90 0.03
C GLY A 302 37.84 32.00 1.14
N THR A 303 36.84 32.45 1.91
CA THR A 303 36.20 31.65 2.97
C THR A 303 34.75 31.30 2.58
N PRO A 304 34.27 30.08 2.86
CA PRO A 304 32.86 29.71 2.63
C PRO A 304 31.89 30.63 3.37
N SER A 305 30.91 31.13 2.62
CA SER A 305 29.79 31.89 3.13
C SER A 305 28.55 31.02 3.28
N ASP A 306 28.23 30.22 2.26
CA ASP A 306 27.09 29.28 2.28
C ASP A 306 27.38 28.08 1.35
N SER A 307 26.70 26.96 1.56
CA SER A 307 26.86 25.75 0.76
C SER A 307 25.53 25.02 0.52
N SER A 308 25.42 24.35 -0.61
CA SER A 308 24.24 23.59 -1.01
C SER A 308 24.66 22.29 -1.69
N LYS A 309 24.03 21.18 -1.26
CA LYS A 309 24.13 19.88 -1.91
C LYS A 309 22.74 19.42 -2.32
N SER A 310 22.61 18.92 -3.53
CA SER A 310 21.37 18.35 -4.06
C SER A 310 21.67 17.21 -5.02
N LYS A 311 20.63 16.48 -5.42
CA LYS A 311 20.71 15.39 -6.39
C LYS A 311 19.82 15.69 -7.60
N PHE A 312 20.17 15.13 -8.74
CA PHE A 312 19.34 15.17 -9.95
C PHE A 312 19.51 13.90 -10.79
N GLY A 313 18.48 13.52 -11.55
CA GLY A 313 18.55 12.43 -12.52
C GLY A 313 18.66 12.94 -13.96
N VAL A 314 19.47 12.29 -14.78
CA VAL A 314 19.50 12.55 -16.23
C VAL A 314 18.43 11.68 -16.90
N ARG A 315 17.35 12.33 -17.36
CA ARG A 315 16.15 11.66 -17.90
C ARG A 315 15.28 12.61 -18.74
N ASP A 316 14.88 12.19 -19.93
CA ASP A 316 13.85 12.86 -20.74
C ASP A 316 12.45 12.33 -20.37
N VAL A 317 11.47 13.22 -20.24
CA VAL A 317 10.06 12.83 -20.11
C VAL A 317 9.18 13.72 -20.96
N LYS A 318 8.21 13.10 -21.63
CA LYS A 318 7.22 13.79 -22.47
C LYS A 318 5.86 13.20 -22.23
N ALA A 319 4.84 14.04 -22.35
CA ALA A 319 3.45 13.61 -22.30
C ALA A 319 2.64 14.31 -23.40
N PRO A 320 2.87 14.05 -24.70
CA PRO A 320 2.03 14.61 -25.77
C PRO A 320 0.61 14.01 -25.79
N LEU A 321 -0.30 14.65 -26.53
CA LEU A 321 -1.56 14.03 -26.94
C LEU A 321 -1.29 13.11 -28.14
N ASN A 322 -1.83 11.89 -28.12
CA ASN A 322 -1.81 10.99 -29.27
C ASN A 322 -2.87 11.40 -30.31
N SER A 323 -2.92 10.69 -31.45
CA SER A 323 -3.88 10.97 -32.54
C SER A 323 -5.36 10.81 -32.16
N SER A 324 -5.64 10.10 -31.05
CA SER A 324 -6.99 9.96 -30.49
C SER A 324 -7.28 10.99 -29.38
N GLY A 325 -6.36 11.91 -29.11
CA GLY A 325 -6.48 12.92 -28.06
C GLY A 325 -6.15 12.42 -26.64
N GLY A 326 -5.66 11.19 -26.46
CA GLY A 326 -5.25 10.67 -25.15
C GLY A 326 -3.84 11.11 -24.78
N ARG A 327 -3.60 11.46 -23.51
CA ARG A 327 -2.29 11.86 -22.97
C ARG A 327 -1.36 10.65 -22.90
N GLN A 328 -0.30 10.64 -23.71
CA GLN A 328 0.63 9.51 -23.80
C GLN A 328 1.98 9.88 -23.19
N TYR A 329 2.32 9.30 -22.03
CA TYR A 329 3.63 9.48 -21.42
C TYR A 329 4.72 8.65 -22.11
N SER A 330 5.94 9.17 -22.09
CA SER A 330 7.16 8.46 -22.46
C SER A 330 8.34 8.91 -21.60
N VAL A 331 9.21 7.98 -21.23
CA VAL A 331 10.47 8.24 -20.51
C VAL A 331 11.63 7.78 -21.37
N ASN A 332 12.62 8.66 -21.59
CA ASN A 332 13.78 8.40 -22.45
C ASN A 332 13.38 7.86 -23.83
N GLY A 333 12.33 8.43 -24.42
CA GLY A 333 11.79 8.02 -25.72
C GLY A 333 11.01 6.70 -25.75
N LYS A 334 10.77 6.06 -24.59
CA LYS A 334 9.97 4.82 -24.49
C LYS A 334 8.55 5.15 -24.03
N PRO A 335 7.51 4.95 -24.86
CA PRO A 335 6.13 5.16 -24.42
C PRO A 335 5.75 4.14 -23.35
N LEU A 336 4.91 4.56 -22.40
CA LEU A 336 4.47 3.74 -21.29
C LEU A 336 2.95 3.84 -21.13
N LEU A 337 2.31 2.72 -20.78
CA LEU A 337 1.04 2.75 -20.09
C LEU A 337 1.30 3.14 -18.63
N ILE A 338 0.71 4.25 -18.18
CA ILE A 338 0.68 4.56 -16.75
C ILE A 338 -0.22 3.54 -16.05
N ARG A 339 0.33 2.83 -15.06
CA ARG A 339 -0.38 1.86 -14.21
C ARG A 339 -0.08 2.21 -12.76
N GLY A 340 -1.03 2.86 -12.10
CA GLY A 340 -0.83 3.43 -10.78
C GLY A 340 -2.08 3.48 -9.92
N GLY A 341 -1.96 4.18 -8.80
CA GLY A 341 -3.09 4.53 -7.94
C GLY A 341 -2.92 5.91 -7.32
N GLY A 342 -4.03 6.50 -6.87
CA GLY A 342 -4.02 7.74 -6.10
C GLY A 342 -3.35 7.48 -4.76
N TYR A 343 -2.25 8.16 -4.48
CA TYR A 343 -1.53 8.06 -3.22
C TYR A 343 -2.04 9.12 -2.26
N THR A 344 -2.09 8.77 -0.99
CA THR A 344 -2.44 9.71 0.07
C THR A 344 -1.54 9.56 1.30
N PRO A 345 -1.14 10.65 1.97
CA PRO A 345 -0.45 10.58 3.26
C PRO A 345 -1.40 10.13 4.37
N ASP A 346 -0.87 10.04 5.60
CA ASP A 346 -1.69 9.81 6.79
C ASP A 346 -2.71 10.94 7.01
N LEU A 347 -3.90 10.61 7.53
CA LEU A 347 -5.02 11.56 7.76
C LEU A 347 -4.65 12.78 8.62
N PHE A 348 -3.64 12.65 9.48
CA PHE A 348 -3.16 13.71 10.37
C PHE A 348 -1.78 14.23 9.95
N LEU A 349 -1.37 13.92 8.72
CA LEU A 349 -0.08 14.25 8.11
C LEU A 349 1.12 13.79 8.95
N ARG A 350 0.98 12.67 9.66
CA ARG A 350 2.07 12.06 10.44
C ARG A 350 3.14 11.51 9.51
N TRP A 351 4.28 12.19 9.46
CA TRP A 351 5.42 11.76 8.65
C TRP A 351 6.23 10.65 9.35
N ASN A 352 6.55 9.60 8.59
CA ASN A 352 7.55 8.61 8.94
C ASN A 352 8.19 8.08 7.65
N GLU A 353 9.50 8.30 7.50
CA GLU A 353 10.23 7.97 6.27
C GLU A 353 10.23 6.46 5.97
N THR A 354 10.35 5.61 6.99
CA THR A 354 10.27 4.14 6.79
C THR A 354 8.89 3.73 6.27
N ALA A 355 7.81 4.32 6.80
CA ALA A 355 6.46 4.05 6.30
C ALA A 355 6.26 4.58 4.87
N ALA A 356 6.84 5.72 4.51
CA ALA A 356 6.82 6.22 3.13
C ALA A 356 7.54 5.25 2.18
N ALA A 357 8.72 4.76 2.58
CA ALA A 357 9.46 3.75 1.82
C ALA A 357 8.68 2.44 1.67
N ASP A 358 8.03 1.96 2.73
CA ASP A 358 7.21 0.76 2.70
C ASP A 358 6.02 0.87 1.74
N LYS A 359 5.31 2.02 1.77
CA LYS A 359 4.22 2.32 0.84
C LYS A 359 4.70 2.34 -0.62
N LEU A 360 5.83 2.98 -0.91
CA LEU A 360 6.42 3.00 -2.26
C LEU A 360 6.93 1.62 -2.70
N LYS A 361 7.46 0.80 -1.79
CA LYS A 361 7.83 -0.59 -2.10
C LYS A 361 6.61 -1.45 -2.42
N TYR A 362 5.47 -1.19 -1.79
CA TYR A 362 4.21 -1.85 -2.17
C TYR A 362 3.74 -1.48 -3.58
N VAL A 363 4.02 -0.28 -4.09
CA VAL A 363 3.78 0.07 -5.50
C VAL A 363 4.53 -0.91 -6.42
N LEU A 364 5.79 -1.18 -6.14
CA LEU A 364 6.60 -2.14 -6.89
C LEU A 364 6.14 -3.59 -6.66
N ASN A 365 5.75 -3.95 -5.43
CA ASN A 365 5.25 -5.29 -5.13
C ASN A 365 3.93 -5.58 -5.87
N LEU A 366 3.08 -4.57 -6.06
CA LEU A 366 1.88 -4.61 -6.89
C LEU A 366 2.20 -4.64 -8.39
N GLY A 367 3.44 -4.38 -8.81
CA GLY A 367 3.82 -4.29 -10.23
C GLY A 367 3.39 -3.00 -10.92
N LEU A 368 2.97 -2.00 -10.15
CA LEU A 368 2.62 -0.66 -10.62
C LEU A 368 3.90 0.14 -10.93
N ASN A 369 3.76 1.19 -11.74
CA ASN A 369 4.87 2.06 -12.12
C ASN A 369 4.72 3.51 -11.65
N THR A 370 3.53 3.92 -11.21
CA THR A 370 3.21 5.33 -10.94
C THR A 370 2.32 5.51 -9.72
N VAL A 371 2.46 6.66 -9.05
CA VAL A 371 1.50 7.18 -8.07
C VAL A 371 1.07 8.60 -8.44
N ARG A 372 -0.21 8.91 -8.29
CA ARG A 372 -0.75 10.29 -8.42
C ARG A 372 -0.93 10.89 -7.04
N LEU A 373 -0.50 12.13 -6.85
CA LEU A 373 -0.74 12.89 -5.62
C LEU A 373 -1.66 14.05 -6.00
N GLU A 374 -2.95 13.91 -5.69
CA GLU A 374 -3.93 14.98 -5.83
C GLU A 374 -3.83 15.89 -4.62
N GLY A 375 -3.14 17.02 -4.78
CA GLY A 375 -2.67 17.81 -3.65
C GLY A 375 -1.83 16.96 -2.71
N HIS A 376 -1.95 17.20 -1.40
CA HIS A 376 -1.26 16.47 -0.34
C HIS A 376 0.21 16.13 -0.66
N ILE A 377 0.94 17.07 -1.29
CA ILE A 377 2.24 16.79 -1.89
C ILE A 377 3.27 16.57 -0.77
N GLU A 378 3.76 15.33 -0.66
CA GLU A 378 4.61 14.82 0.43
C GLU A 378 5.94 15.60 0.61
N PRO A 379 6.64 15.47 1.75
CA PRO A 379 8.00 15.98 1.95
C PRO A 379 9.04 15.41 0.95
N ASP A 380 10.20 16.05 0.87
CA ASP A 380 11.27 15.77 -0.10
C ASP A 380 11.71 14.30 -0.09
N GLU A 381 11.79 13.69 1.09
CA GLU A 381 12.25 12.32 1.24
C GLU A 381 11.33 11.31 0.55
N PHE A 382 10.04 11.62 0.38
CA PHE A 382 9.14 10.78 -0.41
C PHE A 382 9.58 10.72 -1.89
N PHE A 383 9.98 11.87 -2.45
CA PHE A 383 10.45 11.95 -3.83
C PHE A 383 11.85 11.37 -3.97
N ASP A 384 12.72 11.53 -2.97
CA ASP A 384 14.01 10.83 -2.92
C ASP A 384 13.83 9.30 -2.97
N LEU A 385 12.90 8.77 -2.16
CA LEU A 385 12.59 7.35 -2.15
C LEU A 385 11.97 6.89 -3.47
N ALA A 386 11.10 7.70 -4.08
CA ALA A 386 10.53 7.40 -5.39
C ALA A 386 11.58 7.39 -6.50
N ASP A 387 12.54 8.33 -6.46
CA ASP A 387 13.69 8.36 -7.36
C ASP A 387 14.53 7.09 -7.22
N ASP A 388 14.91 6.74 -5.99
CA ASP A 388 15.79 5.61 -5.69
C ASP A 388 15.13 4.27 -6.05
N LEU A 389 13.80 4.17 -5.90
CA LEU A 389 13.01 3.00 -6.24
C LEU A 389 12.58 2.94 -7.71
N GLY A 390 12.68 4.04 -8.47
CA GLY A 390 12.22 4.09 -9.85
C GLY A 390 10.70 4.14 -10.00
N VAL A 391 9.99 4.67 -9.01
CA VAL A 391 8.53 4.87 -9.03
C VAL A 391 8.22 6.25 -9.58
N LEU A 392 7.37 6.33 -10.60
CA LEU A 392 6.97 7.62 -11.19
C LEU A 392 5.94 8.32 -10.30
N THR A 393 6.01 9.65 -10.23
CA THR A 393 5.10 10.47 -9.43
C THR A 393 4.41 11.53 -10.29
N MET A 394 3.09 11.64 -10.13
CA MET A 394 2.23 12.65 -10.78
C MET A 394 1.65 13.59 -9.71
N PRO A 395 2.41 14.57 -9.19
CA PRO A 395 1.90 15.58 -8.27
C PRO A 395 1.01 16.61 -8.97
N GLY A 396 0.18 17.30 -8.19
CA GLY A 396 -0.56 18.47 -8.62
C GLY A 396 -1.45 19.03 -7.52
N TRP A 397 -2.26 20.01 -7.88
CA TRP A 397 -3.27 20.56 -6.96
C TRP A 397 -4.50 19.65 -6.84
N GLU A 398 -5.18 19.77 -5.71
CA GLU A 398 -6.40 19.02 -5.41
C GLU A 398 -7.66 19.72 -5.92
N CYS A 399 -8.71 18.94 -6.17
CA CYS A 399 -10.03 19.47 -6.48
C CYS A 399 -10.78 19.89 -5.21
N CYS A 400 -11.98 20.43 -5.44
CA CYS A 400 -13.07 20.32 -4.47
C CYS A 400 -12.86 21.11 -3.16
N ASP A 401 -11.99 22.12 -3.21
CA ASP A 401 -11.71 23.07 -2.13
C ASP A 401 -11.18 24.42 -2.69
N LYS A 402 -10.48 25.21 -1.87
CA LYS A 402 -9.97 26.54 -2.25
C LYS A 402 -9.13 26.54 -3.53
N TRP A 403 -8.37 25.49 -3.85
CA TRP A 403 -7.51 25.47 -5.05
C TRP A 403 -8.28 25.69 -6.35
N GLU A 404 -9.50 25.16 -6.42
CA GLU A 404 -10.39 25.31 -7.57
C GLU A 404 -11.57 26.25 -7.32
N GLY A 405 -11.70 26.84 -6.12
CA GLY A 405 -12.83 27.69 -5.72
C GLY A 405 -13.15 28.86 -6.65
N HIS A 406 -12.20 29.31 -7.47
CA HIS A 406 -12.45 30.34 -8.48
C HIS A 406 -13.09 29.81 -9.77
N VAL A 407 -13.02 28.50 -10.03
CA VAL A 407 -13.40 27.87 -11.32
C VAL A 407 -14.39 26.71 -11.19
N ASN A 408 -14.62 26.17 -9.99
CA ASN A 408 -15.43 24.96 -9.76
C ASN A 408 -16.93 25.24 -9.50
N GLY A 409 -17.35 26.51 -9.43
CA GLY A 409 -18.76 26.91 -9.36
C GLY A 409 -19.37 26.75 -7.97
N GLU A 410 -20.33 25.82 -7.83
CA GLU A 410 -21.05 25.55 -6.57
C GLU A 410 -20.41 24.42 -5.74
N GLU A 411 -19.32 23.81 -6.24
CA GLU A 411 -18.51 22.89 -5.45
C GLU A 411 -17.82 23.65 -4.30
N LYS A 412 -17.45 22.94 -3.25
CA LYS A 412 -16.68 23.50 -2.13
C LYS A 412 -15.40 24.19 -2.61
N GLY A 413 -15.07 25.30 -1.95
CA GLY A 413 -13.98 26.19 -2.31
C GLY A 413 -14.45 27.61 -2.53
N GLU A 414 -13.97 28.56 -1.73
CA GLU A 414 -14.37 29.96 -1.85
C GLU A 414 -13.72 30.63 -3.08
N PRO A 415 -14.47 31.46 -3.81
CA PRO A 415 -13.92 32.27 -4.89
C PRO A 415 -12.68 33.04 -4.45
N TRP A 416 -11.67 33.09 -5.33
CA TRP A 416 -10.43 33.79 -5.01
C TRP A 416 -10.61 35.29 -4.86
N VAL A 417 -9.93 35.86 -3.86
CA VAL A 417 -9.70 37.29 -3.70
C VAL A 417 -8.28 37.66 -4.16
N GLU A 418 -7.97 38.95 -4.27
CA GLU A 418 -6.68 39.41 -4.82
C GLU A 418 -5.44 38.89 -4.07
N SER A 419 -5.55 38.61 -2.77
CA SER A 419 -4.46 38.02 -1.98
C SER A 419 -4.18 36.55 -2.30
N ASP A 420 -5.13 35.83 -2.90
CA ASP A 420 -4.97 34.40 -3.19
C ASP A 420 -4.03 34.16 -4.37
N TYR A 421 -4.10 35.01 -5.41
CA TYR A 421 -3.27 34.92 -6.60
C TYR A 421 -1.75 34.90 -6.32
N PRO A 422 -1.18 35.83 -5.53
CA PRO A 422 0.24 35.78 -5.19
C PRO A 422 0.61 34.58 -4.32
N ILE A 423 -0.28 34.13 -3.42
CA ILE A 423 -0.06 32.92 -2.61
C ILE A 423 0.00 31.69 -3.50
N ALA A 424 -0.99 31.49 -4.38
CA ALA A 424 -1.01 30.37 -5.32
C ALA A 424 0.19 30.38 -6.27
N LYS A 425 0.58 31.55 -6.79
CA LYS A 425 1.77 31.70 -7.63
C LYS A 425 3.06 31.36 -6.86
N ALA A 426 3.16 31.77 -5.60
CA ALA A 426 4.31 31.45 -4.74
C ALA A 426 4.35 29.97 -4.34
N SER A 427 3.19 29.35 -4.08
CA SER A 427 3.05 27.90 -3.87
C SER A 427 3.55 27.13 -5.08
N MET A 428 3.13 27.53 -6.29
CA MET A 428 3.62 26.91 -7.52
C MET A 428 5.13 27.07 -7.70
N PHE A 429 5.67 28.26 -7.46
CA PHE A 429 7.12 28.47 -7.56
C PHE A 429 7.87 27.57 -6.57
N SER A 430 7.38 27.46 -5.34
CA SER A 430 8.01 26.68 -4.28
C SER A 430 7.98 25.18 -4.58
N GLU A 431 6.84 24.64 -5.02
CA GLU A 431 6.74 23.23 -5.40
C GLU A 431 7.54 22.93 -6.69
N ALA A 432 7.52 23.83 -7.68
CA ALA A 432 8.32 23.68 -8.90
C ALA A 432 9.83 23.71 -8.60
N GLU A 433 10.29 24.61 -7.72
CA GLU A 433 11.68 24.65 -7.23
C GLU A 433 12.06 23.35 -6.52
N ARG A 434 11.15 22.80 -5.71
CA ARG A 434 11.39 21.59 -4.92
C ARG A 434 11.42 20.32 -5.77
N LEU A 435 10.56 20.24 -6.80
CA LEU A 435 10.32 19.00 -7.55
C LEU A 435 11.12 18.88 -8.86
N ARG A 436 11.65 19.98 -9.41
CA ARG A 436 12.29 20.01 -10.76
C ARG A 436 13.44 19.04 -10.98
N ASP A 437 14.17 18.68 -9.92
CA ASP A 437 15.38 17.84 -10.01
C ASP A 437 15.11 16.35 -9.67
N HIS A 438 13.90 16.01 -9.22
CA HIS A 438 13.51 14.62 -8.94
C HIS A 438 13.12 13.87 -10.22
N PRO A 439 13.92 12.90 -10.72
CA PRO A 439 13.61 12.17 -11.94
C PRO A 439 12.32 11.32 -11.86
N SER A 440 11.80 11.01 -10.67
CA SER A 440 10.50 10.37 -10.48
C SER A 440 9.34 11.22 -11.00
N VAL A 441 9.45 12.56 -10.96
CA VAL A 441 8.37 13.48 -11.30
C VAL A 441 8.20 13.55 -12.82
N ILE A 442 7.03 13.11 -13.32
CA ILE A 442 6.77 13.01 -14.76
C ILE A 442 5.87 14.11 -15.32
N SER A 443 5.19 14.86 -14.45
CA SER A 443 4.33 15.98 -14.80
C SER A 443 3.91 16.76 -13.55
N PHE A 444 3.28 17.92 -13.74
CA PHE A 444 2.53 18.60 -12.69
C PHE A 444 1.11 18.90 -13.17
N HIS A 445 0.10 18.53 -12.37
CA HIS A 445 -1.30 18.88 -12.63
C HIS A 445 -1.64 20.23 -12.00
N ILE A 446 -1.91 21.23 -12.85
CA ILE A 446 -2.22 22.61 -12.40
C ILE A 446 -3.70 22.83 -12.07
N GLY A 447 -4.52 21.81 -12.31
CA GLY A 447 -5.90 21.65 -11.88
C GLY A 447 -6.22 20.15 -11.84
N SER A 448 -7.30 19.76 -11.16
CA SER A 448 -7.72 18.38 -11.03
C SER A 448 -9.05 18.14 -11.74
N ASP A 449 -10.17 18.49 -11.11
CA ASP A 449 -11.50 18.42 -11.72
C ASP A 449 -11.64 19.52 -12.76
N PHE A 450 -11.33 20.76 -12.36
CA PHE A 450 -11.42 21.94 -13.19
C PHE A 450 -10.03 22.43 -13.56
N ALA A 451 -9.87 22.77 -14.84
CA ALA A 451 -8.68 23.47 -15.27
C ALA A 451 -8.72 24.92 -14.76
N PRO A 452 -7.57 25.52 -14.40
CA PRO A 452 -7.52 26.92 -14.00
C PRO A 452 -7.96 27.84 -15.15
N ASP A 453 -8.48 29.02 -14.79
CA ASP A 453 -8.72 30.08 -15.75
C ASP A 453 -7.40 30.67 -16.28
N GLN A 454 -7.48 31.61 -17.22
CA GLN A 454 -6.29 32.17 -17.85
C GLN A 454 -5.37 32.91 -16.86
N ARG A 455 -5.92 33.58 -15.84
CA ARG A 455 -5.13 34.38 -14.90
C ARG A 455 -4.36 33.48 -13.95
N ILE A 456 -5.02 32.47 -13.41
CA ILE A 456 -4.43 31.48 -12.51
C ILE A 456 -3.40 30.64 -13.29
N GLU A 457 -3.78 30.15 -14.48
CA GLU A 457 -2.90 29.37 -15.34
C GLU A 457 -1.62 30.13 -15.70
N GLN A 458 -1.74 31.39 -16.15
CA GLN A 458 -0.57 32.21 -16.47
C GLN A 458 0.32 32.41 -15.22
N GLY A 459 -0.29 32.59 -14.04
CA GLY A 459 0.43 32.67 -12.78
C GLY A 459 1.27 31.42 -12.51
N TYR A 460 0.68 30.24 -12.70
CA TYR A 460 1.37 28.96 -12.55
C TYR A 460 2.48 28.74 -13.58
N LEU A 461 2.21 29.01 -14.86
CA LEU A 461 3.20 28.88 -15.93
C LEU A 461 4.38 29.84 -15.74
N ASP A 462 4.12 31.07 -15.29
CA ASP A 462 5.18 32.04 -14.95
C ASP A 462 6.05 31.54 -13.80
N ALA A 463 5.43 30.96 -12.76
CA ALA A 463 6.13 30.43 -11.60
C ALA A 463 7.01 29.22 -11.97
N MET A 464 6.47 28.26 -12.73
CA MET A 464 7.22 27.13 -13.26
C MET A 464 8.39 27.58 -14.15
N LYS A 465 8.16 28.56 -15.02
CA LYS A 465 9.21 29.15 -15.87
C LYS A 465 10.31 29.81 -15.03
N ALA A 466 9.95 30.56 -13.99
CA ALA A 466 10.92 31.18 -13.08
C ALA A 466 11.73 30.15 -12.29
N ALA A 467 11.16 28.97 -12.03
CA ALA A 467 11.83 27.85 -11.37
C ALA A 467 12.57 26.92 -12.35
N ASP A 468 12.62 27.22 -13.65
CA ASP A 468 13.16 26.32 -14.68
C ASP A 468 12.55 24.90 -14.65
N PHE A 469 11.27 24.79 -14.29
CA PHE A 469 10.55 23.53 -14.29
C PHE A 469 10.19 23.14 -15.73
N THR A 470 10.86 22.10 -16.25
CA THR A 470 10.80 21.70 -17.66
C THR A 470 9.87 20.52 -17.93
N LEU A 471 9.22 19.99 -16.90
CA LEU A 471 8.34 18.82 -17.00
C LEU A 471 7.00 19.17 -17.67
N PRO A 472 6.28 18.16 -18.21
CA PRO A 472 4.93 18.35 -18.75
C PRO A 472 3.96 18.97 -17.75
N VAL A 473 3.21 19.98 -18.21
CA VAL A 473 2.11 20.61 -17.46
C VAL A 473 0.79 20.01 -17.95
N ILE A 474 -0.02 19.50 -17.03
CA ILE A 474 -1.33 18.91 -17.33
C ILE A 474 -2.42 19.85 -16.78
N PRO A 475 -3.35 20.34 -17.62
CA PRO A 475 -4.30 21.37 -17.23
C PRO A 475 -5.40 20.88 -16.27
N SER A 476 -5.81 19.62 -16.38
CA SER A 476 -6.76 18.97 -15.47
C SER A 476 -6.57 17.45 -15.52
N ALA A 477 -6.95 16.75 -14.44
CA ALA A 477 -7.12 15.30 -14.43
C ALA A 477 -8.42 14.90 -15.16
N SER A 478 -9.39 15.80 -15.31
CA SER A 478 -10.61 15.60 -16.09
C SER A 478 -10.40 15.82 -17.61
N LYS A 479 -11.48 15.87 -18.39
CA LYS A 479 -11.44 16.23 -19.83
C LYS A 479 -11.36 17.75 -20.07
N ARG A 480 -11.47 18.58 -19.02
CA ARG A 480 -11.62 20.03 -19.15
C ARG A 480 -10.30 20.67 -19.62
N PRO A 481 -10.31 21.45 -20.71
CA PRO A 481 -9.10 22.14 -21.19
C PRO A 481 -8.84 23.42 -20.37
N SER A 482 -7.60 23.88 -20.37
CA SER A 482 -7.24 25.24 -19.92
C SER A 482 -7.06 26.19 -21.12
N PRO A 483 -7.14 27.52 -20.92
CA PRO A 483 -6.98 28.51 -21.99
C PRO A 483 -5.62 28.50 -22.71
N ILE A 484 -4.51 28.21 -22.02
CA ILE A 484 -3.14 28.31 -22.56
C ILE A 484 -2.58 26.92 -22.90
N THR A 485 -2.59 25.99 -21.95
CA THR A 485 -2.06 24.62 -22.13
C THR A 485 -2.97 23.75 -23.01
N GLY A 486 -4.27 24.04 -23.05
CA GLY A 486 -5.22 23.40 -23.94
C GLY A 486 -5.81 22.11 -23.38
N ALA A 487 -6.02 21.09 -24.22
CA ALA A 487 -6.68 19.85 -23.82
C ALA A 487 -5.84 19.01 -22.85
N SER A 488 -6.47 18.45 -21.81
CA SER A 488 -5.81 17.57 -20.84
C SER A 488 -5.35 16.25 -21.46
N GLY A 489 -6.19 15.67 -22.33
CA GLY A 489 -6.04 14.30 -22.82
C GLY A 489 -6.32 13.23 -21.76
N MET A 490 -7.01 13.61 -20.68
CA MET A 490 -7.41 12.74 -19.58
C MET A 490 -8.93 12.68 -19.44
N LYS A 491 -9.41 11.80 -18.57
CA LYS A 491 -10.83 11.72 -18.21
C LYS A 491 -11.01 11.33 -16.74
N MET A 492 -12.13 11.80 -16.21
CA MET A 492 -12.60 11.63 -14.85
C MET A 492 -14.12 11.43 -14.93
N ASN A 493 -14.51 10.30 -15.52
CA ASN A 493 -15.90 9.99 -15.84
C ASN A 493 -16.53 9.05 -14.78
N GLY A 494 -15.86 8.87 -13.64
CA GLY A 494 -16.05 7.73 -12.77
C GLY A 494 -15.75 6.39 -13.45
N PRO A 495 -16.12 5.26 -12.81
CA PRO A 495 -16.84 5.18 -11.55
C PRO A 495 -15.96 5.38 -10.32
N TYR A 496 -16.63 5.53 -9.17
CA TYR A 496 -16.08 5.51 -7.81
C TYR A 496 -16.89 4.59 -6.87
N ASP A 497 -17.89 3.87 -7.40
CA ASP A 497 -18.66 2.83 -6.71
C ASP A 497 -18.98 1.68 -7.69
N TYR A 498 -19.67 0.65 -7.21
CA TYR A 498 -19.68 -0.66 -7.85
C TYR A 498 -20.15 -0.64 -9.32
N VAL A 499 -19.29 -1.20 -10.17
CA VAL A 499 -19.58 -1.63 -11.54
C VAL A 499 -19.10 -3.08 -11.72
N PRO A 500 -19.67 -3.89 -12.63
CA PRO A 500 -19.18 -5.26 -12.85
C PRO A 500 -17.87 -5.28 -13.66
N PRO A 501 -17.07 -6.35 -13.59
CA PRO A 501 -15.77 -6.46 -14.30
C PRO A 501 -15.80 -6.12 -15.80
N VAL A 502 -16.89 -6.48 -16.49
CA VAL A 502 -17.03 -6.23 -17.94
C VAL A 502 -17.21 -4.74 -18.28
N TYR A 503 -17.59 -3.88 -17.32
CA TYR A 503 -17.64 -2.42 -17.47
C TYR A 503 -16.32 -1.88 -18.03
N TRP A 504 -15.21 -2.34 -17.47
CA TRP A 504 -13.87 -1.83 -17.78
C TRP A 504 -13.42 -2.11 -19.20
N TYR A 505 -14.05 -3.06 -19.88
CA TYR A 505 -13.76 -3.42 -21.25
C TYR A 505 -14.54 -2.57 -22.27
N ASP A 506 -15.48 -1.73 -21.81
CA ASP A 506 -16.26 -0.88 -22.70
C ASP A 506 -15.39 0.19 -23.41
N LYS A 507 -15.68 0.37 -24.71
CA LYS A 507 -15.19 1.50 -25.52
C LYS A 507 -16.33 2.21 -26.25
N SER A 508 -17.59 1.82 -26.00
CA SER A 508 -18.76 2.37 -26.69
C SER A 508 -19.28 3.64 -26.03
N GLN A 509 -19.11 3.79 -24.71
CA GLN A 509 -19.63 4.89 -23.92
C GLN A 509 -18.56 5.94 -23.66
N LYS A 510 -18.55 7.00 -24.48
CA LYS A 510 -17.59 8.11 -24.39
C LYS A 510 -17.64 8.89 -23.07
N ASP A 511 -18.73 8.78 -22.31
CA ASP A 511 -18.92 9.52 -21.04
C ASP A 511 -18.72 8.62 -19.81
N ARG A 512 -18.07 7.47 -19.98
CA ARG A 512 -17.83 6.45 -18.94
C ARG A 512 -16.35 6.08 -18.84
N GLY A 513 -16.01 5.31 -17.81
CA GLY A 513 -14.65 4.96 -17.37
C GLY A 513 -14.03 3.73 -18.01
N GLY A 514 -14.58 3.16 -19.09
CA GLY A 514 -13.99 1.98 -19.75
C GLY A 514 -12.57 2.21 -20.27
N ALA A 515 -11.82 1.17 -20.62
CA ALA A 515 -10.39 1.24 -20.93
C ALA A 515 -10.05 1.92 -22.28
N TRP A 516 -10.01 3.25 -22.27
CA TRP A 516 -9.63 4.13 -23.38
C TRP A 516 -9.27 5.53 -22.85
N SER A 517 -8.41 6.27 -23.54
CA SER A 517 -7.80 7.52 -23.05
C SER A 517 -7.02 7.30 -21.75
N PHE A 518 -6.77 8.35 -20.97
CA PHE A 518 -6.11 8.29 -19.67
C PHE A 518 -7.16 8.40 -18.55
N ASN A 519 -7.40 7.32 -17.81
CA ASN A 519 -8.22 7.33 -16.58
C ASN A 519 -7.36 7.84 -15.43
N SER A 520 -7.59 9.08 -14.98
CA SER A 520 -6.78 9.75 -13.97
C SER A 520 -7.19 9.45 -12.52
N GLU A 521 -8.37 8.86 -12.35
CA GLU A 521 -8.92 8.38 -11.08
C GLU A 521 -10.21 7.61 -11.34
N THR A 522 -10.25 6.34 -10.95
CA THR A 522 -11.47 5.54 -11.01
C THR A 522 -11.31 4.27 -10.19
N SER A 523 -12.41 3.73 -9.65
CA SER A 523 -12.48 2.37 -9.10
C SER A 523 -13.93 1.90 -8.95
N ALA A 524 -14.12 0.65 -8.53
CA ALA A 524 -15.43 0.11 -8.17
C ALA A 524 -15.84 0.36 -6.70
N GLY A 525 -15.17 1.29 -5.99
CA GLY A 525 -15.59 1.77 -4.69
C GLY A 525 -15.09 0.98 -3.49
N VAL A 526 -15.94 0.09 -2.99
CA VAL A 526 -15.77 -0.56 -1.67
C VAL A 526 -14.65 -1.62 -1.71
N ASP A 527 -13.71 -1.49 -0.77
CA ASP A 527 -12.56 -2.37 -0.56
C ASP A 527 -12.47 -2.75 0.92
N ILE A 528 -13.36 -3.65 1.33
CA ILE A 528 -13.35 -4.29 2.64
C ILE A 528 -11.95 -4.87 2.94
N PRO A 529 -11.26 -4.41 3.99
CA PRO A 529 -9.94 -4.91 4.33
C PRO A 529 -10.02 -6.31 4.93
N THR A 530 -8.88 -6.83 5.35
CA THR A 530 -8.77 -8.17 5.91
C THR A 530 -9.55 -8.26 7.24
N MET A 531 -9.92 -9.47 7.65
CA MET A 531 -10.60 -9.67 8.94
C MET A 531 -9.74 -9.19 10.13
N ASP A 532 -8.41 -9.30 10.01
CA ASP A 532 -7.47 -8.83 11.04
C ASP A 532 -7.53 -7.29 11.18
N THR A 533 -7.57 -6.56 10.05
CA THR A 533 -7.75 -5.10 10.06
C THR A 533 -9.14 -4.70 10.53
N LEU A 534 -10.21 -5.35 10.04
CA LEU A 534 -11.60 -5.07 10.44
C LEU A 534 -11.78 -5.08 11.96
N LYS A 535 -11.22 -6.08 12.64
CA LYS A 535 -11.28 -6.20 14.11
C LYS A 535 -10.45 -5.15 14.86
N ARG A 536 -9.49 -4.51 14.19
CA ARG A 536 -8.68 -3.41 14.75
C ARG A 536 -9.30 -2.05 14.51
N MET A 537 -10.19 -1.92 13.53
CA MET A 537 -10.79 -0.63 13.16
C MET A 537 -12.25 -0.49 13.60
N MET A 538 -13.00 -1.57 13.77
CA MET A 538 -14.44 -1.49 14.07
C MET A 538 -14.81 -2.40 15.25
N SER A 539 -15.80 -1.96 16.01
CA SER A 539 -16.43 -2.76 17.05
C SER A 539 -17.23 -3.92 16.46
N ALA A 540 -17.51 -4.94 17.28
CA ALA A 540 -18.30 -6.09 16.84
C ALA A 540 -19.70 -5.71 16.34
N SER A 541 -20.35 -4.70 16.94
CA SER A 541 -21.67 -4.22 16.52
C SER A 541 -21.63 -3.47 15.19
N GLU A 542 -20.60 -2.65 14.96
CA GLU A 542 -20.42 -1.99 13.65
C GLU A 542 -20.15 -3.01 12.56
N LEU A 543 -19.32 -4.03 12.84
CA LEU A 543 -19.08 -5.14 11.91
C LEU A 543 -20.36 -5.94 11.65
N GLU A 544 -21.20 -6.15 12.64
CA GLU A 544 -22.51 -6.81 12.47
C GLU A 544 -23.45 -6.00 11.59
N THR A 545 -23.55 -4.68 11.83
CA THR A 545 -24.31 -3.77 10.97
C THR A 545 -23.77 -3.77 9.55
N MET A 546 -22.44 -3.75 9.36
CA MET A 546 -21.79 -3.71 8.05
C MET A 546 -22.30 -4.80 7.09
N TRP A 547 -22.48 -6.04 7.56
CA TRP A 547 -22.93 -7.14 6.71
C TRP A 547 -24.45 -7.36 6.72
N LYS A 548 -25.15 -7.01 7.83
CA LYS A 548 -26.61 -7.17 7.94
C LYS A 548 -27.40 -6.03 7.30
N ASP A 549 -26.92 -4.80 7.45
CA ASP A 549 -27.48 -3.60 6.83
C ASP A 549 -26.38 -2.76 6.16
N PRO A 550 -25.89 -3.20 4.98
CA PRO A 550 -24.90 -2.44 4.22
C PRO A 550 -25.41 -1.08 3.73
N SER A 551 -26.70 -0.75 3.88
CA SER A 551 -27.23 0.58 3.55
C SER A 551 -27.04 1.57 4.71
N ALA A 552 -26.68 1.11 5.90
CA ALA A 552 -26.34 1.96 7.02
C ALA A 552 -25.04 2.75 6.76
N PRO A 553 -24.97 4.03 7.15
CA PRO A 553 -23.74 4.80 7.08
C PRO A 553 -22.61 4.15 7.88
N GLN A 554 -21.42 4.11 7.28
CA GLN A 554 -20.19 3.60 7.87
C GLN A 554 -19.22 4.77 8.04
N TYR A 555 -18.85 5.07 9.29
CA TYR A 555 -17.94 6.19 9.56
C TYR A 555 -16.58 6.00 8.88
N HIS A 556 -16.09 4.76 8.84
CA HIS A 556 -14.87 4.35 8.15
C HIS A 556 -14.97 4.26 6.61
N ARG A 557 -16.03 4.81 6.00
CA ARG A 557 -16.07 4.98 4.54
C ARG A 557 -15.76 6.42 4.15
N SER A 558 -16.74 7.31 4.25
CA SER A 558 -16.60 8.70 3.79
C SER A 558 -17.55 9.65 4.54
N SER A 559 -17.19 10.92 4.64
CA SER A 559 -18.08 12.01 5.03
C SER A 559 -19.11 12.37 3.94
N SER A 560 -18.87 11.97 2.69
CA SER A 560 -19.80 12.19 1.57
C SER A 560 -21.09 11.39 1.76
N THR A 561 -22.24 12.00 1.50
CA THR A 561 -23.54 11.32 1.54
C THR A 561 -23.67 10.28 0.43
N THR A 562 -23.05 10.51 -0.73
CA THR A 562 -22.99 9.58 -1.87
C THR A 562 -22.24 8.30 -1.48
N PHE A 563 -21.14 8.45 -0.74
CA PHE A 563 -20.24 7.37 -0.37
C PHE A 563 -20.32 7.00 1.12
N ALA A 564 -21.42 7.32 1.81
CA ALA A 564 -21.54 7.11 3.25
C ALA A 564 -21.76 5.64 3.65
N ASN A 565 -22.36 4.80 2.80
CA ASN A 565 -22.77 3.42 3.12
C ASN A 565 -22.15 2.40 2.15
N LEU A 566 -22.51 1.12 2.16
CA LEU A 566 -21.95 0.07 1.28
C LEU A 566 -22.99 -0.52 0.30
N LYS A 567 -24.09 0.21 0.05
CA LYS A 567 -25.31 -0.32 -0.56
C LYS A 567 -25.09 -0.90 -1.95
N LEU A 568 -24.44 -0.17 -2.85
CA LEU A 568 -24.26 -0.60 -4.25
C LEU A 568 -23.41 -1.87 -4.31
N PHE A 569 -22.25 -1.85 -3.63
CA PHE A 569 -21.37 -3.00 -3.50
C PHE A 569 -22.10 -4.23 -2.95
N ALA A 570 -22.76 -4.12 -1.79
CA ALA A 570 -23.37 -5.27 -1.14
C ALA A 570 -24.60 -5.82 -1.90
N ASN A 571 -25.33 -4.96 -2.61
CA ASN A 571 -26.42 -5.39 -3.50
C ASN A 571 -25.87 -6.24 -4.64
N ALA A 572 -24.78 -5.81 -5.29
CA ALA A 572 -24.15 -6.60 -6.34
C ALA A 572 -23.49 -7.87 -5.79
N LEU A 573 -22.85 -7.78 -4.62
CA LEU A 573 -22.28 -8.93 -3.92
C LEU A 573 -23.34 -10.01 -3.68
N THR A 574 -24.51 -9.61 -3.18
CA THR A 574 -25.65 -10.50 -2.93
C THR A 574 -26.20 -11.10 -4.23
N LYS A 575 -26.38 -10.30 -5.27
CA LYS A 575 -26.95 -10.75 -6.55
C LYS A 575 -25.99 -11.64 -7.36
N ARG A 576 -24.68 -11.45 -7.20
CA ARG A 576 -23.65 -12.20 -7.94
C ARG A 576 -23.13 -13.41 -7.17
N TYR A 577 -22.78 -13.24 -5.90
CA TYR A 577 -22.17 -14.28 -5.06
C TYR A 577 -23.15 -14.94 -4.07
N GLY A 578 -24.38 -14.42 -3.98
CA GLY A 578 -25.42 -14.90 -3.07
C GLY A 578 -25.39 -14.18 -1.73
N ALA A 579 -26.54 -14.13 -1.06
CA ALA A 579 -26.67 -13.48 0.25
C ALA A 579 -25.64 -14.01 1.26
N PRO A 580 -24.92 -13.12 1.98
CA PRO A 580 -24.01 -13.52 3.05
C PRO A 580 -24.74 -14.27 4.18
N ALA A 581 -24.16 -15.36 4.65
CA ALA A 581 -24.68 -16.10 5.81
C ALA A 581 -24.29 -15.46 7.15
N ASP A 582 -23.10 -14.87 7.20
CA ASP A 582 -22.51 -14.22 8.37
C ASP A 582 -21.40 -13.24 7.92
N LEU A 583 -20.73 -12.62 8.90
CA LEU A 583 -19.62 -11.70 8.65
C LEU A 583 -18.46 -12.36 7.88
N ASN A 584 -18.10 -13.62 8.18
CA ASN A 584 -17.01 -14.30 7.49
C ASN A 584 -17.38 -14.56 6.02
N ASP A 585 -18.63 -14.96 5.76
CA ASP A 585 -19.15 -15.18 4.41
C ASP A 585 -19.22 -13.86 3.61
N PHE A 586 -19.62 -12.75 4.25
CA PHE A 586 -19.57 -11.42 3.63
C PHE A 586 -18.13 -11.05 3.24
N VAL A 587 -17.20 -11.14 4.19
CA VAL A 587 -15.80 -10.74 3.97
C VAL A 587 -15.14 -11.59 2.89
N ARG A 588 -15.25 -12.93 2.94
CA ARG A 588 -14.63 -13.78 1.90
C ARG A 588 -15.20 -13.53 0.50
N LYS A 589 -16.50 -13.24 0.38
CA LYS A 589 -17.13 -12.86 -0.89
C LYS A 589 -16.63 -11.50 -1.35
N ALA A 590 -16.50 -10.55 -0.42
CA ALA A 590 -15.97 -9.22 -0.71
C ALA A 590 -14.54 -9.30 -1.27
N GLN A 591 -13.67 -10.15 -0.67
CA GLN A 591 -12.32 -10.36 -1.17
C GLN A 591 -12.30 -10.89 -2.62
N LEU A 592 -13.16 -11.85 -2.97
CA LEU A 592 -13.28 -12.30 -4.36
C LEU A 592 -13.83 -11.19 -5.26
N ALA A 593 -14.87 -10.48 -4.85
CA ALA A 593 -15.44 -9.40 -5.65
C ALA A 593 -14.42 -8.29 -5.95
N GLN A 594 -13.59 -7.93 -4.97
CA GLN A 594 -12.52 -6.94 -5.12
C GLN A 594 -11.40 -7.47 -6.01
N TYR A 595 -10.90 -8.69 -5.76
CA TYR A 595 -9.90 -9.32 -6.60
C TYR A 595 -10.34 -9.37 -8.06
N GLU A 596 -11.57 -9.81 -8.30
CA GLU A 596 -12.16 -9.92 -9.62
C GLU A 596 -12.21 -8.56 -10.33
N ASN A 597 -12.71 -7.54 -9.64
CA ASN A 597 -12.97 -6.24 -10.23
C ASN A 597 -11.68 -5.46 -10.50
N VAL A 598 -10.81 -5.35 -9.49
CA VAL A 598 -9.54 -4.65 -9.60
C VAL A 598 -8.66 -5.31 -10.65
N ARG A 599 -8.61 -6.65 -10.69
CA ARG A 599 -7.90 -7.36 -11.75
C ARG A 599 -8.44 -6.99 -13.13
N ALA A 600 -9.76 -7.01 -13.33
CA ALA A 600 -10.38 -6.68 -14.61
C ALA A 600 -10.14 -5.22 -15.04
N GLU A 601 -10.11 -4.29 -14.08
CA GLU A 601 -9.81 -2.88 -14.30
C GLU A 601 -8.41 -2.70 -14.88
N PHE A 602 -7.37 -3.26 -14.25
CA PHE A 602 -6.00 -3.17 -14.76
C PHE A 602 -5.78 -3.99 -16.05
N GLU A 603 -6.36 -5.18 -16.15
CA GLU A 603 -6.23 -6.07 -17.31
C GLU A 603 -6.82 -5.44 -18.59
N SER A 604 -7.96 -4.77 -18.49
CA SER A 604 -8.59 -4.12 -19.65
C SER A 604 -7.73 -2.97 -20.18
N HIS A 605 -7.15 -2.15 -19.29
CA HIS A 605 -6.27 -1.03 -19.64
C HIS A 605 -4.94 -1.51 -20.21
N SER A 606 -4.36 -2.58 -19.66
CA SER A 606 -3.16 -3.20 -20.21
C SER A 606 -3.42 -3.77 -21.61
N ARG A 607 -4.56 -4.43 -21.79
CA ARG A 607 -4.95 -4.95 -23.11
C ARG A 607 -5.15 -3.82 -24.12
N ASN A 608 -5.93 -2.80 -23.80
CA ASN A 608 -6.32 -1.79 -24.79
C ASN A 608 -5.21 -0.76 -25.09
N TYR A 609 -4.07 -0.81 -24.40
CA TYR A 609 -2.96 0.13 -24.56
C TYR A 609 -2.41 0.17 -25.99
N THR A 610 -2.33 -0.97 -26.65
CA THR A 610 -1.80 -1.06 -28.02
C THR A 610 -2.89 -1.02 -29.10
N ASP A 611 -4.09 -0.58 -28.78
CA ASP A 611 -5.15 -0.41 -29.79
C ASP A 611 -4.82 0.77 -30.71
N SER A 612 -5.08 0.63 -32.00
CA SER A 612 -4.79 1.68 -32.99
C SER A 612 -5.67 2.93 -32.85
N THR A 613 -6.87 2.77 -32.26
CA THR A 613 -7.86 3.84 -32.10
C THR A 613 -8.34 3.86 -30.66
N ASN A 614 -8.29 5.04 -30.04
CA ASN A 614 -8.64 5.24 -28.63
C ASN A 614 -7.98 4.20 -27.69
N PRO A 615 -6.64 4.06 -27.70
CA PRO A 615 -5.97 3.22 -26.72
C PRO A 615 -6.21 3.76 -25.31
N SER A 616 -6.16 2.87 -24.31
CA SER A 616 -5.90 3.30 -22.93
C SER A 616 -4.45 3.78 -22.84
N THR A 617 -4.21 4.91 -22.20
CA THR A 617 -2.87 5.53 -22.11
C THR A 617 -2.41 5.70 -20.66
N GLY A 618 -3.34 5.62 -19.71
CA GLY A 618 -3.07 5.53 -18.30
C GLY A 618 -4.27 5.06 -17.51
N LEU A 619 -4.00 4.45 -16.36
CA LEU A 619 -4.95 4.11 -15.31
C LEU A 619 -4.34 4.47 -13.97
N ILE A 620 -5.05 5.29 -13.21
CA ILE A 620 -4.82 5.55 -11.79
C ILE A 620 -6.04 5.01 -11.04
N TYR A 621 -5.83 3.91 -10.33
CA TYR A 621 -6.84 3.31 -9.46
C TYR A 621 -7.15 4.25 -8.29
N TRP A 622 -8.43 4.39 -7.94
CA TRP A 622 -8.90 5.23 -6.84
C TRP A 622 -9.23 4.37 -5.61
N MET A 623 -8.32 4.19 -4.67
CA MET A 623 -6.98 4.77 -4.51
C MET A 623 -5.94 3.68 -4.21
N LEU A 624 -4.65 4.00 -4.33
CA LEU A 624 -3.57 3.10 -3.93
C LEU A 624 -3.71 2.69 -2.46
N ASN A 625 -3.96 3.68 -1.60
CA ASN A 625 -4.08 3.52 -0.16
C ASN A 625 -5.08 4.55 0.40
N SER A 626 -5.45 4.36 1.67
CA SER A 626 -6.33 5.29 2.39
C SER A 626 -5.55 6.13 3.41
N PRO A 627 -6.03 7.34 3.79
CA PRO A 627 -5.38 8.14 4.83
C PRO A 627 -5.48 7.52 6.23
N TRP A 628 -6.39 6.56 6.42
CA TRP A 628 -6.76 5.96 7.69
C TRP A 628 -7.38 4.58 7.50
N THR A 629 -7.90 3.97 8.58
CA THR A 629 -8.63 2.70 8.48
C THR A 629 -9.93 2.89 7.69
N SER A 630 -10.02 2.23 6.54
CA SER A 630 -11.06 2.50 5.54
C SER A 630 -11.76 1.23 5.04
N LEU A 631 -12.98 1.41 4.54
CA LEU A 631 -13.80 0.40 3.85
C LEU A 631 -13.87 0.62 2.32
N HIS A 632 -13.19 1.62 1.77
CA HIS A 632 -13.20 1.92 0.33
C HIS A 632 -11.87 2.45 -0.19
N TRP A 633 -11.74 2.45 -1.52
CA TRP A 633 -10.69 3.10 -2.29
C TRP A 633 -9.29 2.81 -1.75
N GLN A 634 -8.91 1.53 -1.73
CA GLN A 634 -7.57 1.14 -1.27
C GLN A 634 -7.13 -0.20 -1.86
N LEU A 635 -5.86 -0.28 -2.26
CA LEU A 635 -5.21 -1.55 -2.58
C LEU A 635 -4.57 -2.16 -1.33
N PHE A 636 -3.91 -1.36 -0.50
CA PHE A 636 -3.47 -1.78 0.83
C PHE A 636 -4.07 -0.88 1.91
N ASP A 637 -4.39 -1.47 3.06
CA ASP A 637 -5.00 -0.73 4.17
C ASP A 637 -3.97 0.04 5.01
N ALA A 638 -4.44 0.88 5.95
CA ALA A 638 -3.59 1.71 6.81
C ALA A 638 -2.56 0.93 7.65
N TYR A 639 -2.71 -0.38 7.80
CA TYR A 639 -1.77 -1.24 8.53
C TYR A 639 -0.85 -2.03 7.60
N MET A 640 -0.86 -1.74 6.30
CA MET A 640 -0.12 -2.41 5.24
C MET A 640 -0.55 -3.87 5.03
N ASP A 641 -1.74 -4.27 5.47
CA ASP A 641 -2.26 -5.61 5.18
C ASP A 641 -2.77 -5.69 3.74
N GLN A 642 -2.81 -6.92 3.21
CA GLN A 642 -3.04 -7.22 1.79
C GLN A 642 -4.31 -8.05 1.65
N ASN A 643 -5.30 -7.50 0.94
CA ASN A 643 -6.63 -8.05 0.77
C ASN A 643 -6.86 -8.50 -0.69
N GLY A 644 -8.11 -8.80 -1.05
CA GLY A 644 -8.48 -9.19 -2.42
C GLY A 644 -8.15 -8.11 -3.47
N ALA A 645 -8.39 -6.83 -3.17
CA ALA A 645 -8.03 -5.72 -4.05
C ALA A 645 -6.52 -5.67 -4.32
N TYR A 646 -5.70 -5.78 -3.27
CA TYR A 646 -4.24 -5.88 -3.37
C TYR A 646 -3.82 -6.97 -4.36
N TYR A 647 -4.29 -8.20 -4.13
CA TYR A 647 -3.87 -9.35 -4.94
C TYR A 647 -4.45 -9.32 -6.35
N GLY A 648 -5.62 -8.72 -6.56
CA GLY A 648 -6.19 -8.49 -7.89
C GLY A 648 -5.34 -7.53 -8.72
N ALA A 649 -4.94 -6.40 -8.13
CA ALA A 649 -4.01 -5.46 -8.76
C ALA A 649 -2.64 -6.10 -9.01
N LYS A 650 -2.06 -6.77 -8.01
CA LYS A 650 -0.78 -7.48 -8.15
C LYS A 650 -0.81 -8.51 -9.29
N LYS A 651 -1.90 -9.29 -9.39
CA LYS A 651 -2.06 -10.30 -10.44
C LYS A 651 -2.06 -9.66 -11.84
N ALA A 652 -2.88 -8.63 -12.03
CA ALA A 652 -3.03 -7.96 -13.33
C ALA A 652 -1.75 -7.25 -13.82
N ASN A 653 -0.84 -6.94 -12.90
CA ASN A 653 0.36 -6.14 -13.14
C ASN A 653 1.66 -6.95 -13.08
N GLU A 654 1.58 -8.29 -13.15
CA GLU A 654 2.75 -9.15 -13.30
C GLU A 654 3.60 -8.72 -14.51
N PRO A 655 4.95 -8.83 -14.42
CA PRO A 655 5.84 -8.35 -15.49
C PRO A 655 5.66 -9.11 -16.81
N LEU A 656 5.30 -10.40 -16.75
CA LEU A 656 4.97 -11.23 -17.89
C LEU A 656 3.70 -12.02 -17.54
N HIS A 657 2.57 -11.58 -18.09
CA HIS A 657 1.24 -11.88 -17.55
C HIS A 657 0.34 -12.56 -18.58
N ILE A 658 -0.57 -13.43 -18.13
CA ILE A 658 -1.65 -14.01 -18.93
C ILE A 658 -3.02 -13.70 -18.33
N GLN A 659 -3.95 -13.23 -19.16
CA GLN A 659 -5.26 -12.73 -18.75
C GLN A 659 -6.40 -13.20 -19.67
N TYR A 660 -7.62 -13.22 -19.12
CA TYR A 660 -8.88 -13.49 -19.80
C TYR A 660 -9.69 -12.20 -19.98
N SER A 661 -10.08 -11.91 -21.21
CA SER A 661 -10.92 -10.77 -21.54
C SER A 661 -12.40 -11.04 -21.30
N HIS A 662 -13.04 -10.28 -20.42
CA HIS A 662 -14.44 -10.48 -20.01
C HIS A 662 -15.46 -10.17 -21.13
N ASP A 663 -15.11 -9.31 -22.09
CA ASP A 663 -15.97 -8.88 -23.19
C ASP A 663 -16.03 -9.90 -24.35
N ASN A 664 -14.88 -10.45 -24.73
CA ASN A 664 -14.74 -11.24 -25.97
C ASN A 664 -14.12 -12.62 -25.77
N ARG A 665 -13.75 -12.99 -24.52
CA ARG A 665 -13.20 -14.29 -24.13
C ARG A 665 -11.82 -14.60 -24.73
N SER A 666 -11.12 -13.59 -25.22
CA SER A 666 -9.73 -13.73 -25.65
C SER A 666 -8.81 -13.92 -24.45
N VAL A 667 -7.90 -14.87 -24.57
CA VAL A 667 -6.77 -15.07 -23.66
C VAL A 667 -5.59 -14.32 -24.24
N VAL A 668 -5.07 -13.36 -23.48
CA VAL A 668 -4.06 -12.41 -23.91
C VAL A 668 -2.83 -12.54 -23.01
N VAL A 669 -1.65 -12.49 -23.61
CA VAL A 669 -0.37 -12.37 -22.91
C VAL A 669 0.10 -10.92 -23.00
N ILE A 670 0.48 -10.32 -21.87
CA ILE A 670 1.06 -8.97 -21.77
C ILE A 670 2.51 -9.09 -21.30
N ASN A 671 3.41 -8.28 -21.87
CA ASN A 671 4.78 -8.18 -21.41
C ASN A 671 5.12 -6.74 -21.03
N GLN A 672 5.24 -6.50 -19.72
CA GLN A 672 5.61 -5.19 -19.17
C GLN A 672 7.13 -4.97 -19.14
N THR A 673 7.94 -6.02 -19.33
CA THR A 673 9.40 -5.91 -19.27
C THR A 673 9.95 -5.09 -20.44
N SER A 674 11.16 -4.58 -20.28
CA SER A 674 11.84 -3.73 -21.28
C SER A 674 12.34 -4.50 -22.51
N ASN A 675 12.28 -5.84 -22.50
CA ASN A 675 12.74 -6.70 -23.60
C ASN A 675 11.59 -7.50 -24.19
N ALA A 676 11.63 -7.75 -25.50
CA ALA A 676 10.72 -8.69 -26.12
C ALA A 676 10.98 -10.12 -25.60
N VAL A 677 9.93 -10.93 -25.46
CA VAL A 677 10.01 -12.31 -24.98
C VAL A 677 9.41 -13.24 -26.02
N SER A 678 10.03 -14.40 -26.23
CA SER A 678 9.63 -15.39 -27.23
C SER A 678 9.67 -16.82 -26.67
N GLY A 679 9.12 -17.78 -27.42
CA GLY A 679 9.08 -19.19 -27.03
C GLY A 679 8.11 -19.47 -25.88
N LEU A 680 7.14 -18.59 -25.65
CA LEU A 680 6.16 -18.72 -24.58
C LEU A 680 5.09 -19.76 -24.94
N THR A 681 4.59 -20.46 -23.92
CA THR A 681 3.44 -21.37 -24.04
C THR A 681 2.32 -20.97 -23.10
N ALA A 682 1.15 -20.68 -23.67
CA ALA A 682 -0.07 -20.37 -22.94
C ALA A 682 -1.01 -21.58 -22.91
N THR A 683 -1.35 -22.05 -21.72
CA THR A 683 -2.32 -23.13 -21.49
C THR A 683 -3.58 -22.57 -20.86
N THR A 684 -4.72 -22.83 -21.50
CA THR A 684 -6.05 -22.38 -21.09
C THR A 684 -6.94 -23.59 -20.89
N LYS A 685 -7.58 -23.69 -19.73
CA LYS A 685 -8.55 -24.76 -19.45
C LYS A 685 -9.80 -24.22 -18.78
N LEU A 686 -10.96 -24.79 -19.09
CA LEU A 686 -12.21 -24.50 -18.37
C LEU A 686 -12.65 -25.71 -17.55
N TYR A 687 -13.17 -25.48 -16.36
CA TYR A 687 -13.65 -26.50 -15.43
C TYR A 687 -15.03 -26.15 -14.89
N ASN A 688 -15.91 -27.14 -14.80
CA ASN A 688 -17.09 -27.04 -13.94
C ASN A 688 -16.67 -27.09 -12.46
N LEU A 689 -17.55 -26.66 -11.54
CA LEU A 689 -17.25 -26.66 -10.11
C LEU A 689 -17.18 -28.06 -9.48
N ASP A 690 -17.59 -29.10 -10.20
CA ASP A 690 -17.35 -30.50 -9.82
C ASP A 690 -15.93 -30.99 -10.21
N GLY A 691 -15.12 -30.14 -10.83
CA GLY A 691 -13.77 -30.43 -11.30
C GLY A 691 -13.71 -31.04 -12.71
N THR A 692 -14.84 -31.18 -13.41
CA THR A 692 -14.86 -31.69 -14.79
C THR A 692 -14.22 -30.69 -15.74
N GLU A 693 -13.16 -31.10 -16.45
CA GLU A 693 -12.56 -30.30 -17.54
C GLU A 693 -13.52 -30.23 -18.73
N LYS A 694 -13.82 -29.02 -19.21
CA LYS A 694 -14.78 -28.75 -20.29
C LYS A 694 -14.13 -28.21 -21.56
N TYR A 695 -12.94 -27.64 -21.43
CA TYR A 695 -12.17 -27.07 -22.53
C TYR A 695 -10.69 -27.09 -22.19
N SER A 696 -9.85 -27.25 -23.20
CA SER A 696 -8.41 -27.20 -23.09
C SER A 696 -7.79 -26.69 -24.39
N ASN A 697 -6.83 -25.78 -24.27
CA ASN A 697 -6.02 -25.29 -25.38
C ASN A 697 -4.60 -25.04 -24.88
N THR A 698 -3.61 -25.44 -25.68
CA THR A 698 -2.20 -25.11 -25.45
C THR A 698 -1.65 -24.43 -26.70
N LYS A 699 -1.25 -23.17 -26.56
CA LYS A 699 -0.66 -22.37 -27.64
C LYS A 699 0.83 -22.18 -27.35
N THR A 700 1.68 -22.85 -28.12
CA THR A 700 3.14 -22.74 -28.04
C THR A 700 3.68 -21.67 -29.00
N GLY A 701 4.95 -21.29 -28.81
CA GLY A 701 5.68 -20.41 -29.73
C GLY A 701 5.19 -18.96 -29.73
N LEU A 702 4.52 -18.51 -28.67
CA LEU A 702 4.11 -17.12 -28.52
C LEU A 702 5.33 -16.23 -28.34
N SER A 703 5.29 -15.06 -28.99
CA SER A 703 6.24 -13.97 -28.80
C SER A 703 5.47 -12.68 -28.60
N VAL A 704 5.97 -11.82 -27.72
CA VAL A 704 5.33 -10.57 -27.34
C VAL A 704 6.39 -9.49 -27.21
N GLY A 705 6.09 -8.30 -27.76
CA GLY A 705 6.99 -7.14 -27.69
C GLY A 705 7.19 -6.65 -26.24
N ALA A 706 8.06 -5.67 -26.05
CA ALA A 706 8.34 -5.07 -24.74
C ALA A 706 7.25 -4.06 -24.30
N LEU A 707 7.35 -3.60 -23.04
CA LEU A 707 6.73 -2.39 -22.49
C LEU A 707 5.21 -2.27 -22.71
N GLY A 708 4.46 -3.31 -22.34
CA GLY A 708 3.00 -3.34 -22.38
C GLY A 708 2.43 -3.90 -23.68
N ALA A 709 3.27 -4.37 -24.61
CA ALA A 709 2.78 -5.06 -25.80
C ALA A 709 2.03 -6.36 -25.46
N LYS A 710 1.16 -6.80 -26.38
CA LYS A 710 0.27 -7.95 -26.18
C LYS A 710 0.32 -8.96 -27.32
N ALA A 711 -0.04 -10.20 -27.02
CA ALA A 711 -0.30 -11.24 -28.01
C ALA A 711 -1.52 -12.09 -27.59
N THR A 712 -2.42 -12.39 -28.52
CA THR A 712 -3.57 -13.27 -28.26
C THR A 712 -3.15 -14.73 -28.38
N ALA A 713 -3.38 -15.52 -27.33
CA ALA A 713 -3.12 -16.96 -27.33
C ALA A 713 -4.26 -17.73 -28.02
N VAL A 714 -5.50 -17.48 -27.60
CA VAL A 714 -6.72 -18.12 -28.11
C VAL A 714 -7.94 -17.28 -27.75
N THR A 715 -9.00 -17.33 -28.55
CA THR A 715 -10.34 -16.88 -28.13
C THR A 715 -11.16 -18.10 -27.75
N VAL A 716 -11.59 -18.18 -26.49
CA VAL A 716 -12.33 -19.33 -25.98
C VAL A 716 -13.71 -19.38 -26.67
N PRO A 717 -14.08 -20.50 -27.34
CA PRO A 717 -15.34 -20.61 -28.04
C PRO A 717 -16.52 -20.69 -27.06
N ALA A 718 -17.75 -20.73 -27.58
CA ALA A 718 -18.87 -21.19 -26.76
C ALA A 718 -18.64 -22.68 -26.42
N VAL A 719 -18.68 -23.01 -25.13
CA VAL A 719 -18.43 -24.37 -24.63
C VAL A 719 -19.72 -24.91 -24.03
N SER A 720 -20.15 -26.09 -24.47
CA SER A 720 -21.39 -26.72 -24.01
C SER A 720 -21.23 -27.42 -22.66
N GLY A 721 -22.32 -27.45 -21.88
CA GLY A 721 -22.37 -28.16 -20.60
C GLY A 721 -21.47 -27.56 -19.52
N LEU A 722 -21.20 -26.25 -19.58
CA LEU A 722 -20.64 -25.50 -18.47
C LEU A 722 -21.68 -25.42 -17.34
N SER A 723 -21.25 -25.59 -16.08
CA SER A 723 -22.06 -25.22 -14.93
C SER A 723 -22.29 -23.70 -14.90
N ASN A 724 -23.37 -23.23 -14.27
CA ASN A 724 -23.72 -21.80 -14.25
C ASN A 724 -22.54 -20.93 -13.81
N THR A 725 -21.90 -21.28 -12.70
CA THR A 725 -20.58 -20.79 -12.33
C THR A 725 -19.54 -21.83 -12.75
N TYR A 726 -18.43 -21.42 -13.35
CA TYR A 726 -17.34 -22.30 -13.79
C TYR A 726 -15.98 -21.60 -13.61
N LEU A 727 -14.88 -22.34 -13.76
CA LEU A 727 -13.52 -21.81 -13.61
C LEU A 727 -12.79 -21.77 -14.95
N ALA A 728 -12.11 -20.67 -15.25
CA ALA A 728 -11.09 -20.61 -16.30
C ALA A 728 -9.70 -20.55 -15.67
N LYS A 729 -8.86 -21.54 -15.98
CA LYS A 729 -7.47 -21.61 -15.54
C LYS A 729 -6.54 -21.28 -16.68
N LEU A 730 -5.73 -20.25 -16.49
CA LEU A 730 -4.69 -19.82 -17.42
C LEU A 730 -3.31 -20.02 -16.77
N VAL A 731 -2.39 -20.58 -17.54
CA VAL A 731 -0.99 -20.73 -17.14
C VAL A 731 -0.10 -20.32 -18.30
N LEU A 732 0.89 -19.47 -18.02
CA LEU A 732 1.92 -19.08 -18.96
C LEU A 732 3.26 -19.67 -18.50
N THR A 733 3.94 -20.33 -19.42
CA THR A 733 5.29 -20.86 -19.20
C THR A 733 6.26 -20.21 -20.19
N ASP A 734 7.47 -19.95 -19.72
CA ASP A 734 8.55 -19.46 -20.58
C ASP A 734 9.22 -20.59 -21.38
N SER A 735 10.20 -20.23 -22.22
CA SER A 735 10.93 -21.18 -23.05
C SER A 735 11.77 -22.20 -22.28
N SER A 736 12.02 -21.97 -20.99
CA SER A 736 12.68 -22.93 -20.09
C SER A 736 11.70 -23.91 -19.43
N GLY A 737 10.40 -23.70 -19.61
CA GLY A 737 9.33 -24.47 -18.97
C GLY A 737 8.95 -23.97 -17.57
N LYS A 738 9.48 -22.82 -17.13
CA LYS A 738 9.12 -22.21 -15.85
C LYS A 738 7.74 -21.56 -15.96
N GLU A 739 6.86 -21.81 -14.98
CA GLU A 739 5.61 -21.06 -14.81
C GLU A 739 5.93 -19.61 -14.41
N VAL A 740 5.50 -18.66 -15.23
CA VAL A 740 5.76 -17.22 -15.02
C VAL A 740 4.50 -16.44 -14.68
N SER A 741 3.32 -16.98 -15.02
CA SER A 741 2.03 -16.43 -14.63
C SER A 741 0.98 -17.52 -14.52
N ARG A 742 0.16 -17.42 -13.48
CA ARG A 742 -1.02 -18.26 -13.22
C ARG A 742 -2.18 -17.37 -12.87
N ASN A 743 -3.25 -17.47 -13.63
CA ASN A 743 -4.42 -16.62 -13.48
C ASN A 743 -5.71 -17.45 -13.57
N VAL A 744 -6.56 -17.37 -12.55
CA VAL A 744 -7.77 -18.20 -12.44
C VAL A 744 -9.00 -17.30 -12.28
N TYR A 745 -10.00 -17.51 -13.12
CA TYR A 745 -11.24 -16.75 -13.13
C TYR A 745 -12.40 -17.63 -12.71
N TRP A 746 -13.28 -17.11 -11.87
CA TRP A 746 -14.60 -17.67 -11.61
C TRP A 746 -15.60 -16.92 -12.48
N LEU A 747 -16.08 -17.61 -13.51
CA LEU A 747 -16.91 -17.04 -14.56
C LEU A 747 -18.33 -17.57 -14.45
N SER A 748 -19.26 -16.88 -15.10
CA SER A 748 -20.67 -17.25 -15.16
C SER A 748 -21.13 -17.43 -16.60
N THR A 749 -22.02 -18.38 -16.86
CA THR A 749 -22.72 -18.53 -18.15
C THR A 749 -23.75 -17.42 -18.36
N LYS A 750 -24.25 -16.82 -17.27
CA LYS A 750 -25.04 -15.58 -17.27
C LYS A 750 -24.11 -14.38 -17.19
N ALA A 751 -24.21 -13.45 -18.13
CA ALA A 751 -23.34 -12.27 -18.14
C ALA A 751 -23.80 -11.19 -17.16
N ASP A 752 -22.86 -10.42 -16.64
CA ASP A 752 -23.13 -9.07 -16.17
C ASP A 752 -23.46 -8.20 -17.40
N THR A 753 -24.53 -7.42 -17.35
CA THR A 753 -24.89 -6.45 -18.40
C THR A 753 -25.22 -5.11 -17.78
N LEU A 754 -24.91 -4.03 -18.51
CA LEU A 754 -24.99 -2.68 -17.99
C LEU A 754 -26.25 -1.96 -18.46
N ASN A 755 -26.83 -1.14 -17.59
CA ASN A 755 -27.88 -0.19 -17.91
C ASN A 755 -27.24 1.20 -18.07
N TRP A 756 -26.65 1.46 -19.24
CA TRP A 756 -25.96 2.71 -19.52
C TRP A 756 -26.84 3.95 -19.38
N GLY A 757 -28.11 3.85 -19.77
CA GLY A 757 -29.08 4.94 -19.65
C GLY A 757 -29.43 5.33 -18.22
N GLY A 758 -29.13 4.46 -17.23
CA GLY A 758 -29.31 4.74 -15.81
C GLY A 758 -28.01 5.11 -15.09
N SER A 759 -26.92 5.39 -15.81
CA SER A 759 -25.65 5.75 -15.17
C SER A 759 -25.73 7.11 -14.48
N ASP A 760 -25.03 7.21 -13.36
CA ASP A 760 -24.72 8.46 -12.67
C ASP A 760 -23.25 8.84 -12.94
N TRP A 761 -22.77 9.95 -12.37
CA TRP A 761 -21.37 10.39 -12.51
C TRP A 761 -20.37 9.43 -11.85
N TYR A 762 -20.80 8.67 -10.84
CA TYR A 762 -19.94 7.80 -10.03
C TYR A 762 -20.17 6.31 -10.22
N TYR A 763 -21.20 5.87 -10.96
CA TYR A 763 -21.40 4.44 -11.25
C TYR A 763 -22.37 4.20 -12.43
N THR A 764 -22.36 2.97 -12.94
CA THR A 764 -23.37 2.49 -13.89
C THR A 764 -24.12 1.29 -13.30
N PRO A 765 -25.46 1.34 -13.17
CA PRO A 765 -26.23 0.21 -12.68
C PRO A 765 -26.23 -0.96 -13.67
N GLN A 766 -26.41 -2.17 -13.15
CA GLN A 766 -26.53 -3.38 -13.96
C GLN A 766 -27.97 -3.63 -14.40
N SER A 767 -28.15 -3.98 -15.68
CA SER A 767 -29.40 -4.54 -16.23
C SER A 767 -29.48 -6.06 -16.02
N GLY A 768 -28.33 -6.73 -15.84
CA GLY A 768 -28.21 -8.15 -15.60
C GLY A 768 -26.98 -8.45 -14.75
N TYR A 769 -27.08 -9.47 -13.90
CA TYR A 769 -26.02 -9.88 -12.96
C TYR A 769 -25.54 -11.29 -13.30
N ALA A 770 -24.23 -11.48 -13.32
CA ALA A 770 -23.59 -12.77 -13.37
C ALA A 770 -24.01 -13.64 -12.18
N ASP A 771 -24.09 -14.95 -12.38
CA ASP A 771 -24.41 -15.92 -11.34
C ASP A 771 -23.14 -16.67 -10.92
N LEU A 772 -22.50 -16.16 -9.88
CA LEU A 772 -21.31 -16.72 -9.23
C LEU A 772 -21.68 -17.44 -7.92
N THR A 773 -22.98 -17.63 -7.65
CA THR A 773 -23.48 -18.23 -6.41
C THR A 773 -23.04 -19.70 -6.26
N GLY A 774 -22.70 -20.36 -7.37
CA GLY A 774 -22.19 -21.73 -7.39
C GLY A 774 -20.93 -21.93 -6.55
N LEU A 775 -20.12 -20.88 -6.35
CA LEU A 775 -18.92 -20.96 -5.48
C LEU A 775 -19.26 -21.36 -4.04
N LYS A 776 -20.46 -21.03 -3.54
CA LYS A 776 -20.92 -21.46 -2.20
C LYS A 776 -20.96 -22.98 -2.07
N SER A 777 -21.22 -23.68 -3.18
CA SER A 777 -21.37 -25.13 -3.24
C SER A 777 -20.13 -25.82 -3.82
N LEU A 778 -19.02 -25.10 -4.03
CA LEU A 778 -17.75 -25.71 -4.41
C LEU A 778 -17.32 -26.68 -3.30
N GLY A 779 -17.14 -27.95 -3.64
CA GLY A 779 -16.77 -28.98 -2.68
C GLY A 779 -15.41 -28.70 -2.03
N GLN A 780 -15.22 -29.21 -0.82
CA GLN A 780 -13.95 -29.07 -0.10
C GLN A 780 -12.82 -29.79 -0.85
N SER A 781 -11.64 -29.19 -0.82
CA SER A 781 -10.37 -29.74 -1.28
C SER A 781 -9.35 -29.68 -0.15
N ALA A 782 -8.14 -30.16 -0.38
CA ALA A 782 -7.08 -30.18 0.62
C ALA A 782 -5.81 -29.52 0.06
N VAL A 783 -5.16 -28.72 0.90
CA VAL A 783 -3.84 -28.15 0.60
C VAL A 783 -2.88 -28.54 1.73
N SER A 784 -1.70 -29.02 1.38
CA SER A 784 -0.59 -29.13 2.32
C SER A 784 0.32 -27.92 2.18
N ALA A 785 0.84 -27.43 3.31
CA ALA A 785 1.80 -26.33 3.35
C ALA A 785 3.07 -26.75 4.09
N THR A 786 4.22 -26.35 3.58
CA THR A 786 5.50 -26.42 4.30
C THR A 786 6.18 -25.07 4.20
N ALA A 787 6.79 -24.59 5.29
CA ALA A 787 7.39 -23.27 5.34
C ALA A 787 8.78 -23.29 6.00
N LYS A 788 9.67 -22.41 5.53
CA LYS A 788 11.01 -22.22 6.09
C LYS A 788 11.42 -20.75 5.97
N SER A 789 12.00 -20.21 7.04
CA SER A 789 12.49 -18.85 7.11
C SER A 789 14.02 -18.79 7.19
N VAL A 790 14.59 -17.77 6.56
CA VAL A 790 16.01 -17.41 6.66
C VAL A 790 16.09 -15.94 7.07
N ALA A 791 16.69 -15.66 8.23
CA ALA A 791 17.02 -14.30 8.65
C ALA A 791 18.33 -13.88 7.98
N GLY A 792 18.27 -12.82 7.18
CA GLY A 792 19.41 -12.22 6.49
C GLY A 792 20.19 -11.25 7.38
N ALA A 793 21.46 -11.04 7.03
CA ALA A 793 22.32 -10.05 7.70
C ALA A 793 21.86 -8.59 7.43
N ASP A 794 21.00 -8.37 6.44
CA ASP A 794 20.39 -7.08 6.10
C ASP A 794 19.20 -6.71 7.02
N GLY A 795 18.95 -7.50 8.06
CA GLY A 795 17.84 -7.27 9.00
C GLY A 795 16.47 -7.70 8.46
N THR A 796 16.43 -8.44 7.34
CA THR A 796 15.20 -8.96 6.75
C THR A 796 15.08 -10.47 6.93
N THR A 797 13.85 -10.97 7.04
CA THR A 797 13.56 -12.40 7.00
C THR A 797 12.88 -12.74 5.68
N THR A 798 13.34 -13.81 5.03
CA THR A 798 12.68 -14.40 3.87
C THR A 798 12.03 -15.72 4.27
N THR A 799 10.71 -15.82 4.19
CA THR A 799 9.94 -17.05 4.41
C THR A 799 9.56 -17.66 3.06
N THR A 800 10.03 -18.88 2.79
CA THR A 800 9.62 -19.69 1.63
C THR A 800 8.51 -20.65 2.04
N VAL A 801 7.43 -20.72 1.26
CA VAL A 801 6.25 -21.56 1.53
C VAL A 801 5.95 -22.42 0.30
N THR A 802 5.97 -23.74 0.45
CA THR A 802 5.54 -24.65 -0.62
C THR A 802 4.12 -25.13 -0.34
N LEU A 803 3.21 -24.84 -1.27
CA LEU A 803 1.82 -25.27 -1.24
C LEU A 803 1.58 -26.35 -2.28
N LYS A 804 0.84 -27.41 -1.91
CA LYS A 804 0.46 -28.48 -2.82
C LYS A 804 -1.00 -28.86 -2.60
N ASN A 805 -1.77 -29.04 -3.67
CA ASN A 805 -3.09 -29.65 -3.57
C ASN A 805 -2.93 -31.17 -3.36
N THR A 806 -3.34 -31.65 -2.18
CA THR A 806 -3.21 -33.04 -1.75
C THR A 806 -4.53 -33.82 -1.80
N SER A 807 -5.59 -33.22 -2.37
CA SER A 807 -6.86 -33.91 -2.56
C SER A 807 -6.71 -35.09 -3.54
N GLY A 808 -7.31 -36.23 -3.19
CA GLY A 808 -7.45 -37.38 -4.10
C GLY A 808 -8.58 -37.23 -5.13
N GLY A 809 -9.33 -36.12 -5.08
CA GLY A 809 -10.43 -35.82 -6.01
C GLY A 809 -10.00 -35.02 -7.24
N LYS A 810 -10.97 -34.35 -7.88
CA LYS A 810 -10.76 -33.48 -9.06
C LYS A 810 -10.79 -31.98 -8.72
N LEU A 811 -11.15 -31.63 -7.49
CA LEU A 811 -11.45 -30.25 -7.10
C LEU A 811 -10.19 -29.43 -6.87
N PRO A 812 -10.12 -28.19 -7.36
CA PRO A 812 -9.03 -27.28 -7.04
C PRO A 812 -9.07 -26.87 -5.56
N ALA A 813 -7.91 -26.67 -4.97
CA ALA A 813 -7.73 -25.82 -3.80
C ALA A 813 -7.81 -24.38 -4.31
N PHE A 814 -8.97 -23.75 -4.12
CA PHE A 814 -9.33 -22.48 -4.75
C PHE A 814 -9.09 -21.30 -3.79
N TYR A 815 -8.46 -20.25 -4.32
CA TYR A 815 -8.17 -18.98 -3.64
C TYR A 815 -7.53 -19.17 -2.26
N VAL A 816 -6.30 -19.69 -2.26
CA VAL A 816 -5.51 -20.00 -1.06
C VAL A 816 -4.59 -18.81 -0.75
N ASP A 817 -4.92 -18.09 0.32
CA ASP A 817 -4.16 -16.97 0.88
C ASP A 817 -3.20 -17.47 1.96
N SER A 818 -1.93 -17.09 1.85
CA SER A 818 -0.88 -17.37 2.85
C SER A 818 -0.47 -16.07 3.55
N LYS A 819 -0.48 -16.05 4.87
CA LYS A 819 -0.06 -14.90 5.68
C LYS A 819 1.05 -15.26 6.63
N VAL A 820 2.12 -14.46 6.64
CA VAL A 820 3.13 -14.55 7.71
C VAL A 820 2.49 -14.02 8.98
N VAL A 821 2.51 -14.82 10.04
CA VAL A 821 1.95 -14.48 11.33
C VAL A 821 2.96 -14.74 12.45
N ASP A 822 2.83 -13.99 13.53
CA ASP A 822 3.52 -14.26 14.78
C ASP A 822 2.90 -15.46 15.52
N ALA A 823 3.48 -15.84 16.66
CA ALA A 823 2.97 -16.92 17.51
C ALA A 823 1.54 -16.70 18.05
N ALA A 824 1.04 -15.45 18.06
CA ALA A 824 -0.33 -15.12 18.44
C ALA A 824 -1.31 -15.13 17.24
N GLY A 825 -0.83 -15.47 16.04
CA GLY A 825 -1.61 -15.48 14.81
C GLY A 825 -1.88 -14.11 14.21
N LYS A 826 -1.18 -13.05 14.68
CA LYS A 826 -1.30 -11.69 14.12
C LYS A 826 -0.41 -11.55 12.88
N PRO A 827 -0.88 -10.90 11.81
CA PRO A 827 -0.07 -10.63 10.63
C PRO A 827 1.23 -9.88 10.98
N VAL A 828 2.35 -10.32 10.41
CA VAL A 828 3.62 -9.58 10.41
C VAL A 828 3.61 -8.68 9.19
N LEU A 829 3.59 -7.36 9.42
CA LEU A 829 3.41 -6.35 8.39
C LEU A 829 4.43 -5.21 8.58
N PRO A 830 4.87 -4.56 7.48
CA PRO A 830 4.58 -4.87 6.08
C PRO A 830 5.28 -6.17 5.60
N VAL A 831 4.78 -6.73 4.50
CA VAL A 831 5.28 -7.98 3.91
C VAL A 831 5.19 -7.95 2.39
N GLU A 832 6.20 -8.46 1.70
CA GLU A 832 6.24 -8.51 0.23
C GLU A 832 6.24 -9.96 -0.24
N TRP A 833 5.15 -10.40 -0.86
CA TRP A 833 5.04 -11.71 -1.49
C TRP A 833 5.43 -11.65 -2.98
N ASN A 834 6.05 -12.72 -3.50
CA ASN A 834 6.22 -12.86 -4.95
C ASN A 834 4.87 -13.09 -5.66
N ASP A 835 4.01 -13.93 -5.06
CA ASP A 835 2.64 -14.24 -5.49
C ASP A 835 1.83 -14.67 -4.25
N ASN A 836 0.50 -14.60 -4.32
CA ASN A 836 -0.40 -15.07 -3.25
C ASN A 836 -1.83 -15.27 -3.80
N ALA A 837 -2.79 -15.66 -2.95
CA ALA A 837 -4.18 -15.94 -3.34
C ALA A 837 -4.27 -16.96 -4.50
N VAL A 838 -3.45 -18.00 -4.42
CA VAL A 838 -3.22 -18.96 -5.51
C VAL A 838 -4.36 -19.98 -5.64
N SER A 839 -4.45 -20.65 -6.80
CA SER A 839 -5.37 -21.78 -6.98
C SER A 839 -4.64 -22.96 -7.62
N LEU A 840 -4.75 -24.14 -6.99
CA LEU A 840 -4.00 -25.34 -7.34
C LEU A 840 -4.96 -26.49 -7.64
N TRP A 841 -4.87 -27.08 -8.83
CA TRP A 841 -5.55 -28.33 -9.15
C TRP A 841 -4.83 -29.52 -8.51
N PRO A 842 -5.50 -30.68 -8.36
CA PRO A 842 -4.88 -31.87 -7.77
C PRO A 842 -3.53 -32.22 -8.39
N GLY A 843 -2.53 -32.45 -7.54
CA GLY A 843 -1.15 -32.72 -7.95
C GLY A 843 -0.29 -31.49 -8.23
N GLU A 844 -0.88 -30.30 -8.40
CA GLU A 844 -0.10 -29.07 -8.60
C GLU A 844 0.55 -28.59 -7.30
N THR A 845 1.73 -27.97 -7.47
CA THR A 845 2.55 -27.39 -6.40
C THR A 845 2.99 -26.00 -6.82
N THR A 846 3.07 -25.06 -5.87
CA THR A 846 3.74 -23.77 -6.07
C THR A 846 4.61 -23.42 -4.86
N THR A 847 5.63 -22.61 -5.09
CA THR A 847 6.49 -22.07 -4.03
C THR A 847 6.34 -20.56 -3.98
N LEU A 848 5.86 -20.07 -2.85
CA LEU A 848 5.73 -18.65 -2.52
C LEU A 848 6.91 -18.19 -1.67
N THR A 849 7.25 -16.92 -1.78
CA THR A 849 8.31 -16.27 -0.98
C THR A 849 7.76 -14.95 -0.44
N ALA A 850 7.87 -14.78 0.88
CA ALA A 850 7.56 -13.54 1.60
C ALA A 850 8.84 -12.92 2.16
N LYS A 851 9.04 -11.62 1.95
CA LYS A 851 10.12 -10.83 2.57
C LYS A 851 9.52 -9.78 3.50
N TYR A 852 10.07 -9.65 4.71
CA TYR A 852 9.66 -8.67 5.73
C TYR A 852 10.87 -8.35 6.64
N ARG A 853 10.80 -7.28 7.44
CA ARG A 853 11.88 -7.00 8.41
C ARG A 853 11.81 -7.99 9.56
N THR A 854 12.96 -8.52 9.98
CA THR A 854 13.04 -9.43 11.13
C THR A 854 12.54 -8.76 12.41
N ALA A 855 12.76 -7.45 12.55
CA ALA A 855 12.30 -6.67 13.70
C ALA A 855 10.77 -6.66 13.87
N ASP A 856 10.01 -6.79 12.78
CA ASP A 856 8.53 -6.75 12.80
C ASP A 856 7.92 -8.04 13.38
N LEU A 857 8.72 -9.11 13.55
CA LEU A 857 8.34 -10.29 14.36
C LEU A 857 8.30 -9.99 15.86
N LYS A 858 8.94 -8.91 16.32
CA LYS A 858 8.98 -8.50 17.73
C LYS A 858 9.45 -9.63 18.66
N GLY A 859 10.45 -10.38 18.21
CA GLY A 859 11.02 -11.53 18.93
C GLY A 859 10.25 -12.85 18.76
N SER A 860 9.12 -12.85 18.04
CA SER A 860 8.35 -14.06 17.76
C SER A 860 9.03 -14.94 16.70
N LYS A 861 8.74 -16.25 16.75
CA LYS A 861 9.06 -17.17 15.65
C LYS A 861 8.01 -17.04 14.54
N PRO A 862 8.40 -17.01 13.26
CA PRO A 862 7.44 -16.89 12.18
C PRO A 862 6.64 -18.18 11.99
N SER A 863 5.35 -18.01 11.72
CA SER A 863 4.46 -19.06 11.20
C SER A 863 3.75 -18.56 9.94
N VAL A 864 3.11 -19.46 9.19
CA VAL A 864 2.33 -19.12 8.00
C VAL A 864 0.91 -19.65 8.16
N ARG A 865 -0.06 -18.73 8.25
CA ARG A 865 -1.50 -19.04 8.22
C ARG A 865 -1.95 -19.17 6.77
N VAL A 866 -2.44 -20.34 6.40
CA VAL A 866 -2.90 -20.70 5.06
C VAL A 866 -4.40 -20.92 5.11
N SER A 867 -5.15 -20.10 4.38
CA SER A 867 -6.62 -20.10 4.34
C SER A 867 -7.10 -20.15 2.90
N GLY A 868 -7.98 -21.08 2.54
CA GLY A 868 -8.56 -21.11 1.20
C GLY A 868 -10.09 -21.16 1.20
N TRP A 869 -10.71 -20.74 0.09
CA TRP A 869 -12.17 -20.70 -0.05
C TRP A 869 -12.83 -22.05 0.28
N ASN A 870 -12.20 -23.14 -0.17
CA ASN A 870 -12.67 -24.52 0.01
C ASN A 870 -11.60 -25.45 0.62
N THR A 871 -10.67 -24.93 1.43
CA THR A 871 -9.63 -25.76 2.08
C THR A 871 -9.51 -25.56 3.59
N GLY A 872 -10.40 -24.75 4.18
CA GLY A 872 -10.32 -24.41 5.60
C GLY A 872 -9.16 -23.46 5.91
N THR A 873 -8.66 -23.51 7.14
CA THR A 873 -7.50 -22.74 7.59
C THR A 873 -6.57 -23.62 8.42
N GLN A 874 -5.28 -23.52 8.15
CA GLN A 874 -4.21 -24.16 8.92
C GLN A 874 -3.07 -23.16 9.13
N THR A 875 -2.27 -23.34 10.18
CA THR A 875 -1.06 -22.54 10.39
C THR A 875 0.13 -23.48 10.54
N VAL A 876 1.18 -23.28 9.76
CA VAL A 876 2.40 -24.10 9.81
C VAL A 876 3.57 -23.29 10.36
N PRO A 877 4.45 -23.87 11.19
CA PRO A 877 5.65 -23.19 11.64
C PRO A 877 6.59 -22.92 10.46
N ALA A 878 7.25 -21.76 10.46
CA ALA A 878 8.21 -21.38 9.43
C ALA A 878 9.65 -21.28 9.95
N ASP A 879 9.89 -21.53 11.24
CA ASP A 879 11.23 -21.48 11.86
C ASP A 879 12.15 -22.66 11.46
N GLY A 880 11.72 -23.50 10.52
CA GLY A 880 12.45 -24.70 10.10
C GLY A 880 12.26 -25.90 11.02
N SER A 881 11.42 -25.81 12.07
CA SER A 881 11.03 -26.97 12.88
C SER A 881 10.18 -27.99 12.11
N GLY A 882 9.66 -27.60 10.93
CA GLY A 882 8.89 -28.44 10.02
C GLY A 882 7.56 -28.92 10.63
N PRO A 883 6.53 -29.20 9.81
CA PRO A 883 5.50 -30.11 10.25
C PRO A 883 6.14 -31.49 10.44
N ALA A 884 6.01 -32.09 11.62
CA ALA A 884 6.40 -33.48 11.81
C ALA A 884 5.71 -34.32 10.73
N THR A 885 6.48 -35.11 9.97
CA THR A 885 5.88 -36.11 9.07
C THR A 885 4.97 -36.98 9.91
N PRO A 886 3.69 -37.19 9.53
CA PRO A 886 2.80 -38.03 10.32
C PRO A 886 3.46 -39.39 10.55
N VAL A 887 3.61 -39.77 11.81
CA VAL A 887 4.29 -41.02 12.17
C VAL A 887 3.23 -42.08 12.41
N ASP A 888 3.22 -43.11 11.57
CA ASP A 888 2.39 -44.29 11.75
C ASP A 888 3.03 -45.21 12.81
N TYR A 889 2.23 -45.67 13.75
CA TYR A 889 2.58 -46.70 14.72
C TYR A 889 1.61 -47.87 14.53
N GLN A 890 2.14 -48.97 13.98
CA GLN A 890 1.36 -50.18 13.72
C GLN A 890 0.86 -50.81 15.02
N ALA A 891 -0.36 -51.33 15.03
CA ALA A 891 -0.93 -51.98 16.21
C ALA A 891 -0.25 -53.32 16.49
N GLU A 892 0.19 -54.04 15.47
CA GLU A 892 0.93 -55.30 15.61
C GLU A 892 2.31 -55.15 16.25
N ASP A 893 2.89 -53.95 16.21
CA ASP A 893 4.18 -53.61 16.83
C ASP A 893 4.02 -53.09 18.27
N ALA A 894 2.77 -52.93 18.75
CA ALA A 894 2.44 -52.38 20.05
C ALA A 894 2.41 -53.45 21.15
N THR A 895 2.34 -53.02 22.41
CA THR A 895 2.13 -53.95 23.53
C THR A 895 0.65 -54.31 23.61
N ILE A 896 0.33 -55.60 23.43
CA ILE A 896 -1.06 -56.10 23.41
C ILE A 896 -1.38 -56.75 24.76
N GLY A 897 -2.51 -56.37 25.36
CA GLY A 897 -3.08 -57.04 26.52
C GLY A 897 -4.42 -57.66 26.16
N GLN A 898 -4.51 -58.99 26.16
CA GLN A 898 -5.73 -59.76 25.82
C GLN A 898 -6.24 -59.47 24.39
N GLY A 899 -5.49 -59.94 23.41
CA GLY A 899 -5.79 -59.86 21.99
C GLY A 899 -4.70 -60.56 21.17
N ALA A 900 -4.90 -60.65 19.86
CA ALA A 900 -3.99 -61.31 18.94
C ALA A 900 -3.69 -60.44 17.71
N VAL A 901 -2.47 -60.55 17.19
CA VAL A 901 -2.14 -60.04 15.85
C VAL A 901 -2.68 -61.02 14.82
N GLU A 902 -3.50 -60.53 13.91
CA GLU A 902 -4.12 -61.31 12.83
C GLU A 902 -3.89 -60.64 11.46
N SER A 903 -4.08 -61.42 10.39
CA SER A 903 -3.97 -60.96 9.00
C SER A 903 -5.02 -61.60 8.08
N ASN A 904 -6.08 -62.14 8.67
CA ASN A 904 -7.18 -62.87 7.99
C ASN A 904 -8.23 -61.95 7.33
N HIS A 905 -8.07 -60.63 7.42
CA HIS A 905 -8.91 -59.63 6.74
C HIS A 905 -8.03 -58.70 5.90
N ALA A 906 -8.38 -58.49 4.63
CA ALA A 906 -7.58 -57.64 3.74
C ALA A 906 -7.69 -56.14 4.11
N GLY A 907 -6.72 -55.35 3.68
CA GLY A 907 -6.77 -53.88 3.72
C GLY A 907 -6.15 -53.22 4.94
N PHE A 908 -5.53 -53.97 5.86
CA PHE A 908 -4.62 -53.40 6.88
C PHE A 908 -3.30 -52.94 6.24
N THR A 909 -2.51 -52.18 6.98
CA THR A 909 -1.15 -51.76 6.61
C THR A 909 -0.14 -52.51 7.47
N GLY A 910 1.11 -52.67 7.02
CA GLY A 910 2.09 -53.43 7.78
C GLY A 910 1.94 -54.96 7.58
N THR A 911 2.09 -55.72 8.66
CA THR A 911 2.09 -57.20 8.64
C THR A 911 0.83 -57.82 9.23
N GLY A 912 0.02 -57.04 9.94
CA GLY A 912 -1.25 -57.50 10.49
C GLY A 912 -2.09 -56.35 11.05
N PHE A 913 -3.00 -56.70 11.96
CA PHE A 913 -3.75 -55.79 12.80
C PHE A 913 -4.01 -56.48 14.14
N VAL A 914 -4.41 -55.72 15.17
CA VAL A 914 -4.79 -56.32 16.46
C VAL A 914 -6.28 -56.57 16.52
N ASN A 915 -6.63 -57.85 16.68
CA ASN A 915 -7.95 -58.31 17.10
C ASN A 915 -8.00 -58.35 18.63
N TYR A 916 -8.91 -57.60 19.25
CA TYR A 916 -9.08 -57.59 20.70
C TYR A 916 -9.88 -58.82 21.15
N ASP A 917 -9.51 -59.43 22.28
CA ASP A 917 -10.37 -60.43 22.91
C ASP A 917 -11.71 -59.78 23.31
N ASN A 918 -12.81 -60.51 23.15
CA ASN A 918 -14.15 -60.08 23.53
C ASN A 918 -14.31 -60.10 25.07
N VAL A 919 -13.65 -59.15 25.74
CA VAL A 919 -13.65 -58.98 27.20
C VAL A 919 -13.38 -57.50 27.53
N ALA A 920 -13.97 -57.01 28.62
CA ALA A 920 -13.63 -55.68 29.11
C ALA A 920 -12.20 -55.69 29.67
N GLY A 921 -11.38 -54.72 29.29
CA GLY A 921 -9.99 -54.62 29.69
C GLY A 921 -8.97 -55.09 28.64
N SER A 922 -9.40 -55.68 27.51
CA SER A 922 -8.50 -55.90 26.37
C SER A 922 -7.95 -54.58 25.84
N SER A 923 -6.67 -54.54 25.44
CA SER A 923 -5.97 -53.29 25.20
C SER A 923 -4.81 -53.39 24.21
N VAL A 924 -4.49 -52.25 23.60
CA VAL A 924 -3.26 -52.02 22.83
C VAL A 924 -2.58 -50.76 23.37
N GLU A 925 -1.27 -50.85 23.64
CA GLU A 925 -0.43 -49.74 24.13
C GLU A 925 0.72 -49.45 23.16
N TRP A 926 0.67 -48.29 22.52
CA TRP A 926 1.73 -47.78 21.65
C TRP A 926 2.74 -46.96 22.44
N THR A 927 4.02 -47.15 22.14
CA THR A 927 5.09 -46.24 22.58
C THR A 927 5.38 -45.26 21.44
N VAL A 928 5.15 -43.98 21.68
CA VAL A 928 5.27 -42.91 20.67
C VAL A 928 6.29 -41.88 21.11
N ASN A 929 6.96 -41.22 20.17
CA ASN A 929 7.92 -40.16 20.47
C ASN A 929 7.52 -38.87 19.74
N VAL A 930 7.35 -37.77 20.49
CA VAL A 930 6.96 -36.47 19.91
C VAL A 930 7.98 -35.38 20.25
N PRO A 931 8.27 -34.45 19.33
CA PRO A 931 9.34 -33.46 19.53
C PRO A 931 8.98 -32.35 20.54
N ALA A 932 7.70 -32.17 20.87
CA ALA A 932 7.22 -31.12 21.77
C ALA A 932 6.04 -31.62 22.61
N ALA A 933 5.81 -30.97 23.76
CA ALA A 933 4.60 -31.22 24.54
C ALA A 933 3.42 -30.46 23.92
N GLY A 934 2.24 -31.06 23.91
CA GLY A 934 1.05 -30.43 23.33
C GLY A 934 -0.13 -31.37 23.19
N THR A 935 -1.24 -30.86 22.65
CA THR A 935 -2.39 -31.67 22.26
C THR A 935 -2.20 -32.18 20.84
N TYR A 936 -2.26 -33.50 20.67
CA TYR A 936 -2.11 -34.22 19.41
C TYR A 936 -3.41 -34.90 19.00
N ASP A 937 -3.67 -34.94 17.70
CA ASP A 937 -4.76 -35.70 17.11
C ASP A 937 -4.25 -37.12 16.80
N VAL A 938 -4.65 -38.12 17.60
CA VAL A 938 -4.36 -39.53 17.36
C VAL A 938 -5.40 -40.08 16.40
N VAL A 939 -5.01 -40.35 15.16
CA VAL A 939 -5.90 -40.94 14.15
C VAL A 939 -5.81 -42.46 14.23
N VAL A 940 -6.85 -43.10 14.76
CA VAL A 940 -6.94 -44.56 14.90
C VAL A 940 -7.58 -45.15 13.66
N ARG A 941 -6.87 -46.03 12.94
CA ARG A 941 -7.42 -46.79 11.82
C ARG A 941 -7.98 -48.13 12.32
N TYR A 942 -9.26 -48.39 12.05
CA TYR A 942 -9.96 -49.51 12.64
C TYR A 942 -10.99 -50.16 11.71
N ALA A 943 -11.36 -51.40 12.00
CA ALA A 943 -12.48 -52.12 11.40
C ALA A 943 -13.38 -52.73 12.49
N ASN A 944 -14.69 -52.64 12.30
CA ASN A 944 -15.69 -53.28 13.15
C ASN A 944 -16.78 -53.89 12.25
N GLY A 945 -16.67 -55.18 11.94
CA GLY A 945 -17.62 -55.87 11.07
C GLY A 945 -19.01 -56.12 11.69
N THR A 946 -19.24 -55.68 12.93
CA THR A 946 -20.53 -55.81 13.62
C THR A 946 -21.34 -54.51 13.60
N THR A 947 -22.60 -54.56 14.03
CA THR A 947 -23.43 -53.35 14.25
C THR A 947 -23.30 -52.78 15.66
N SER A 948 -22.70 -53.52 16.60
CA SER A 948 -22.52 -53.09 17.99
C SER A 948 -21.30 -52.18 18.12
N ASN A 949 -21.47 -51.06 18.82
CA ASN A 949 -20.35 -50.15 19.14
C ASN A 949 -19.33 -50.84 20.04
N ARG A 950 -18.03 -50.62 19.79
CA ARG A 950 -16.92 -51.16 20.59
C ARG A 950 -16.08 -50.03 21.21
N PRO A 951 -16.53 -49.40 22.30
CA PRO A 951 -15.89 -48.21 22.84
C PRO A 951 -14.54 -48.51 23.54
N LEU A 952 -13.60 -47.57 23.43
CA LEU A 952 -12.29 -47.62 24.08
C LEU A 952 -12.05 -46.40 24.99
N ASP A 953 -11.39 -46.61 26.12
CA ASP A 953 -10.75 -45.56 26.93
C ASP A 953 -9.29 -45.38 26.49
N PHE A 954 -8.88 -44.15 26.23
CA PHE A 954 -7.50 -43.77 25.90
C PHE A 954 -6.82 -43.14 27.12
N SER A 955 -5.67 -43.67 27.50
CA SER A 955 -4.79 -43.07 28.52
C SER A 955 -3.43 -42.74 27.93
N VAL A 956 -2.85 -41.63 28.39
CA VAL A 956 -1.48 -41.22 28.10
C VAL A 956 -0.67 -41.29 29.39
N ASN A 957 0.44 -42.04 29.36
CA ASN A 957 1.34 -42.21 30.51
C ASN A 957 0.59 -42.60 31.80
N GLY A 958 -0.43 -43.45 31.66
CA GLY A 958 -1.28 -43.93 32.77
C GLY A 958 -2.45 -43.03 33.17
N SER A 959 -2.58 -41.84 32.58
CA SER A 959 -3.70 -40.91 32.86
C SER A 959 -4.74 -40.93 31.74
N ILE A 960 -6.02 -41.12 32.07
CA ILE A 960 -7.11 -41.13 31.09
C ILE A 960 -7.20 -39.77 30.39
N SER A 961 -7.06 -39.77 29.07
CA SER A 961 -7.14 -38.60 28.20
C SER A 961 -8.49 -38.49 27.47
N ALA A 962 -9.10 -39.62 27.11
CA ALA A 962 -10.44 -39.68 26.53
C ALA A 962 -11.13 -40.97 26.98
N SER A 963 -12.40 -40.90 27.39
CA SER A 963 -13.15 -42.07 27.86
C SER A 963 -14.37 -42.36 26.97
N GLY A 964 -14.68 -43.65 26.79
CA GLY A 964 -15.86 -44.11 26.08
C GLY A 964 -15.87 -43.77 24.59
N VAL A 965 -14.69 -43.65 23.96
CA VAL A 965 -14.58 -43.29 22.54
C VAL A 965 -15.20 -44.40 21.69
N GLY A 966 -16.32 -44.10 21.02
CA GLY A 966 -17.06 -45.09 20.23
C GLY A 966 -16.38 -45.44 18.89
N PHE A 967 -16.33 -46.75 18.61
CA PHE A 967 -15.92 -47.34 17.34
C PHE A 967 -17.08 -48.15 16.76
N GLY A 968 -17.95 -47.47 16.00
CA GLY A 968 -19.14 -48.05 15.37
C GLY A 968 -18.81 -48.97 14.21
N GLY A 969 -19.81 -49.72 13.74
CA GLY A 969 -19.67 -50.69 12.64
C GLY A 969 -19.16 -50.08 11.33
N THR A 970 -18.23 -50.76 10.67
CA THR A 970 -17.66 -50.43 9.35
C THR A 970 -18.30 -51.23 8.21
N GLY A 971 -19.35 -52.00 8.52
CA GLY A 971 -20.13 -52.81 7.57
C GLY A 971 -19.55 -54.22 7.34
N ALA A 972 -18.23 -54.38 7.30
CA ALA A 972 -17.54 -55.67 7.20
C ALA A 972 -16.11 -55.57 7.75
N TRP A 973 -15.53 -56.69 8.20
CA TRP A 973 -14.18 -56.71 8.79
C TRP A 973 -13.02 -56.30 7.85
N PRO A 974 -13.10 -56.46 6.52
CA PRO A 974 -12.12 -55.88 5.59
C PRO A 974 -12.31 -54.37 5.31
N ASN A 975 -13.38 -53.75 5.83
CA ASN A 975 -13.63 -52.32 5.63
C ASN A 975 -13.01 -51.52 6.78
N TRP A 976 -11.97 -50.75 6.45
CA TRP A 976 -11.23 -49.92 7.39
C TRP A 976 -11.67 -48.46 7.28
N THR A 977 -11.82 -47.80 8.43
CA THR A 977 -12.05 -46.35 8.52
C THR A 977 -11.15 -45.75 9.60
N THR A 978 -11.25 -44.43 9.81
CA THR A 978 -10.46 -43.74 10.84
C THR A 978 -11.33 -43.04 11.87
N ARG A 979 -10.81 -42.90 13.08
CA ARG A 979 -11.39 -42.14 14.17
C ARG A 979 -10.30 -41.31 14.85
N THR A 980 -10.49 -40.00 14.91
CA THR A 980 -9.55 -39.10 15.59
C THR A 980 -9.88 -38.99 17.08
N VAL A 981 -8.86 -39.08 17.92
CA VAL A 981 -8.91 -38.91 19.38
C VAL A 981 -7.89 -37.85 19.78
N LYS A 982 -8.31 -36.80 20.50
CA LYS A 982 -7.38 -35.79 21.00
C LYS A 982 -6.74 -36.26 22.30
N VAL A 983 -5.42 -36.21 22.38
CA VAL A 983 -4.67 -36.56 23.60
C VAL A 983 -3.60 -35.51 23.88
N THR A 984 -3.20 -35.35 25.14
CA THR A 984 -2.11 -34.45 25.50
C THR A 984 -0.84 -35.28 25.73
N LEU A 985 0.22 -35.01 24.97
CA LEU A 985 1.51 -35.70 25.06
C LEU A 985 2.56 -34.77 25.66
N ALA A 986 3.51 -35.33 26.42
CA ALA A 986 4.72 -34.64 26.84
C ALA A 986 5.77 -34.66 25.71
N ALA A 987 6.75 -33.76 25.71
CA ALA A 987 7.88 -33.85 24.79
C ALA A 987 8.68 -35.14 25.09
N GLY A 988 9.10 -35.84 24.04
CA GLY A 988 9.80 -37.13 24.13
C GLY A 988 8.86 -38.34 24.07
N VAL A 989 9.26 -39.42 24.74
CA VAL A 989 8.58 -40.71 24.71
C VAL A 989 7.31 -40.68 25.57
N ASN A 990 6.19 -41.14 25.00
CA ASN A 990 4.90 -41.29 25.66
C ASN A 990 4.33 -42.69 25.41
N LYS A 991 3.45 -43.16 26.30
CA LYS A 991 2.66 -44.37 26.13
C LYS A 991 1.20 -44.01 25.94
N ILE A 992 0.62 -44.39 24.80
CA ILE A 992 -0.81 -44.24 24.51
C ILE A 992 -1.43 -45.63 24.63
N LYS A 993 -2.34 -45.83 25.58
CA LYS A 993 -3.04 -47.11 25.78
C LYS A 993 -4.52 -46.96 25.51
N ALA A 994 -5.06 -47.77 24.60
CA ALA A 994 -6.49 -47.89 24.32
C ALA A 994 -7.04 -49.17 24.96
N VAL A 995 -8.09 -49.06 25.79
CA VAL A 995 -8.64 -50.17 26.59
C VAL A 995 -10.13 -50.32 26.30
N ALA A 996 -10.56 -51.54 25.96
CA ALA A 996 -11.97 -51.85 25.74
C ALA A 996 -12.78 -51.76 27.04
N THR A 997 -13.91 -51.06 26.99
CA THR A 997 -14.73 -50.80 28.18
C THR A 997 -15.94 -51.73 28.31
N THR A 998 -16.10 -52.69 27.39
CA THR A 998 -17.26 -53.60 27.35
C THR A 998 -16.84 -55.05 27.15
N ALA A 999 -17.72 -55.99 27.48
CA ALA A 999 -17.52 -57.42 27.25
C ALA A 999 -17.42 -57.81 25.77
N ASN A 1000 -17.70 -56.90 24.84
CA ASN A 1000 -17.53 -57.15 23.40
C ASN A 1000 -16.11 -56.87 22.90
N GLY A 1001 -15.17 -56.45 23.76
CA GLY A 1001 -13.82 -56.08 23.35
C GLY A 1001 -13.74 -54.81 22.50
N GLY A 1002 -12.55 -54.55 21.95
CA GLY A 1002 -12.27 -53.44 21.02
C GLY A 1002 -12.54 -53.80 19.55
N PRO A 1003 -12.55 -52.80 18.63
CA PRO A 1003 -12.53 -53.07 17.20
C PRO A 1003 -11.20 -53.73 16.77
N ASN A 1004 -11.12 -54.21 15.53
CA ASN A 1004 -9.82 -54.51 14.93
C ASN A 1004 -9.08 -53.20 14.71
N VAL A 1005 -7.88 -53.05 15.26
CA VAL A 1005 -7.07 -51.83 15.13
C VAL A 1005 -5.86 -52.13 14.28
N ASP A 1006 -5.69 -51.36 13.22
CA ASP A 1006 -4.57 -51.45 12.28
C ASP A 1006 -3.39 -50.61 12.75
N LYS A 1007 -3.61 -49.32 12.97
CA LYS A 1007 -2.56 -48.39 13.43
C LYS A 1007 -3.11 -47.15 14.10
N ILE A 1008 -2.21 -46.40 14.73
CA ILE A 1008 -2.41 -44.98 15.04
C ILE A 1008 -1.46 -44.11 14.22
N THR A 1009 -1.91 -42.91 13.85
CA THR A 1009 -1.06 -41.88 13.22
C THR A 1009 -1.06 -40.63 14.10
N LEU A 1010 0.14 -40.08 14.35
CA LEU A 1010 0.38 -38.85 15.11
C LEU A 1010 0.89 -37.72 14.23
#